data_AF-A0A947PMC4-F1
#
_entry.id   AF-A0A947PMC4-F1
#
_cell.length_a   1.000
_cell.length_b   1.000
_cell.length_c   1.000
_cell.angle_alpha   90.00
_cell.angle_beta   90.00
_cell.angle_gamma   90.00
#
_symmetry.space_group_name_H-M   'P 1'
#
loop_
_entity.id
_entity.type
_entity.pdbx_description
1 polymer ?
#
loop_
_entity_poly.entity_id
_entity_poly.type
_entity_poly.pdbx_seq_one_letter_code
_entity_poly.pdbx_strand_id
1 'polypeptide(L)'
;MSVVTEQTKVEEEALYKVSVRNLCLFGAKAGDLDLRFTPSPTAQQGREGHMLVASRRGLDHEAEVKLSGTYQCLQVSGRADGYDARRNELEEVKTFRGSLKAIAPNHQELHWAQLKVYGWLMCQSRGLSTLNLTLVYFDVGDQTEHPVSEAFSADELRVFFESLCERFLDWARLELDHRQRRDAALEELEFPQLPFRPGQRELARDVYRACVQSRPLLVQAPTGIGKTIGTVFPALRAMPVRGIDKLFFLTAKTPGRQVALEALQKVTRTQKHFPLRVIELVAKDKACEHKDKACHGQSCPLASGFYDRLPEARAAAAQLAWLDQKGLREVALEHQICPYYLGHEMVRWSDVVVGDYNYYFDRTAMLHSLTVDGGLRVSVLVDEAHNLYARACSMYSEDLSHAQTLAVRPDVPKAIRGRIDELLNQWQLLLDASERNTPDKTWNLLDELPEGMLRSLQKFNSMVSEHLNDHPTDTYGALLPYYFKTLSFAGLAEAYGEHTMCEFDQATLALPSNPLTQSEALQLSLAGELVGVPENAPGTLTLRNIVPGHFINTRIKSADSIVLFSATLNPPDYYINLLGLPDTTLSNNIPCPFKPEQLKVSIKPISTRRDDRPVSLDALVETMASQFADEPGNYMAFFSSFDYMELAQRTLQQRYPNLTVWSQERLMTEERRQAYLHQFGAAGQGIGFAVLGGVFGEGVDLPGKRLIGAFIATLGLPQFDEVNQAICERMQKRFGRGHDYTYTLPGIQKVVQAAGRVIRTELDTGTVILLDERYLESRYRRLLPDWWEVEVA
;
A
#
# COMPACT_ATOMS: atom_id res chain seq x y z
N MET A 1 4.24 -23.12 70.73
CA MET A 1 4.40 -24.48 70.18
C MET A 1 3.14 -24.77 69.37
N SER A 2 3.09 -25.08 68.08
CA SER A 2 4.01 -25.14 66.94
C SER A 2 3.06 -25.22 65.71
N VAL A 3 3.17 -24.30 64.75
CA VAL A 3 3.51 -24.56 63.33
C VAL A 3 2.62 -25.60 62.63
N VAL A 4 1.78 -25.19 61.66
CA VAL A 4 1.97 -25.49 60.22
C VAL A 4 1.27 -24.39 59.41
N THR A 5 2.09 -23.63 58.68
CA THR A 5 1.76 -22.74 57.56
C THR A 5 1.40 -23.58 56.34
N GLU A 6 0.22 -23.37 55.76
CA GLU A 6 -0.12 -23.92 54.44
C GLU A 6 -0.04 -22.77 53.42
N GLN A 7 1.13 -22.67 52.81
CA GLN A 7 1.40 -21.86 51.62
C GLN A 7 0.65 -22.48 50.44
N THR A 8 -0.48 -21.91 50.04
CA THR A 8 -1.02 -22.12 48.69
C THR A 8 -0.31 -21.16 47.74
N LYS A 9 0.85 -21.61 47.22
CA LYS A 9 1.38 -21.14 45.93
C LYS A 9 0.34 -21.50 44.87
N VAL A 10 -0.47 -20.54 44.46
CA VAL A 10 -1.04 -20.55 43.12
C VAL A 10 0.08 -20.06 42.21
N GLU A 11 0.68 -20.97 41.45
CA GLU A 11 1.53 -20.60 40.31
C GLU A 11 0.62 -19.88 39.32
N GLU A 12 0.66 -18.53 39.31
CA GLU A 12 0.09 -17.75 38.21
C GLU A 12 0.87 -18.14 36.94
N GLU A 13 0.24 -18.93 36.06
CA GLU A 13 0.74 -19.13 34.70
C GLU A 13 0.97 -17.75 34.06
N ALA A 14 2.14 -17.53 33.46
CA ALA A 14 2.46 -16.27 32.81
C ALA A 14 1.46 -15.98 31.68
N LEU A 15 0.54 -15.03 31.89
CA LEU A 15 -0.48 -14.63 30.92
C LEU A 15 0.11 -13.98 29.66
N TYR A 16 1.29 -13.36 29.75
CA TYR A 16 1.88 -12.62 28.63
C TYR A 16 3.32 -13.05 28.35
N LYS A 17 3.65 -13.18 27.07
CA LYS A 17 5.03 -13.41 26.60
C LYS A 17 5.46 -12.25 25.73
N VAL A 18 6.60 -11.65 26.07
CA VAL A 18 7.19 -10.56 25.28
C VAL A 18 8.68 -10.82 25.09
N SER A 19 9.18 -10.47 23.91
CA SER A 19 10.63 -10.47 23.69
C SER A 19 11.26 -9.24 24.35
N VAL A 20 12.51 -9.36 24.80
CA VAL A 20 13.27 -8.21 25.34
C VAL A 20 13.26 -7.04 24.35
N ARG A 21 13.45 -7.32 23.07
CA ARG A 21 13.39 -6.30 22.00
C ARG A 21 12.06 -5.54 21.98
N ASN A 22 10.93 -6.25 22.02
CA ASN A 22 9.61 -5.62 21.96
C ASN A 22 9.30 -4.83 23.25
N LEU A 23 9.73 -5.33 24.40
CA LEU A 23 9.59 -4.64 25.68
C LEU A 23 10.34 -3.30 25.66
N CYS A 24 11.59 -3.29 25.21
CA CYS A 24 12.40 -2.07 25.11
C CYS A 24 11.84 -1.10 24.05
N LEU A 25 11.43 -1.60 22.88
CA LEU A 25 10.81 -0.77 21.83
C LEU A 25 9.52 -0.08 22.31
N PHE A 26 8.80 -0.69 23.24
CA PHE A 26 7.59 -0.14 23.83
C PHE A 26 7.87 0.86 24.95
N GLY A 27 8.73 0.49 25.90
CA GLY A 27 8.89 1.19 27.18
C GLY A 27 10.09 2.12 27.30
N ALA A 28 11.07 2.01 26.40
CA ALA A 28 12.37 2.70 26.51
C ALA A 28 12.69 3.67 25.36
N LYS A 29 11.79 3.88 24.40
CA LYS A 29 11.97 4.94 23.39
C LYS A 29 11.82 6.32 24.03
N ALA A 30 12.75 7.23 23.72
CA ALA A 30 12.77 8.61 24.20
C ALA A 30 13.27 9.57 23.11
N GLY A 31 13.08 10.87 23.33
CA GLY A 31 13.59 11.95 22.49
C GLY A 31 12.85 12.14 21.16
N ASP A 32 13.62 12.60 20.16
CA ASP A 32 13.09 13.01 18.87
C ASP A 32 12.66 11.83 18.00
N LEU A 33 11.62 12.06 17.18
CA LEU A 33 11.43 11.30 15.97
C LEU A 33 12.57 11.68 15.02
N ASP A 34 13.39 10.71 14.65
CA ASP A 34 14.50 10.91 13.72
C ASP A 34 14.46 9.85 12.64
N LEU A 35 14.18 10.29 11.41
CA LEU A 35 14.10 9.44 10.23
C LEU A 35 15.20 9.76 9.23
N ARG A 36 16.23 10.49 9.67
CA ARG A 36 17.45 10.61 8.88
C ARG A 36 17.97 9.20 8.60
N PHE A 37 18.34 8.98 7.35
CA PHE A 37 18.82 7.69 6.88
C PHE A 37 20.07 7.31 7.68
N THR A 38 19.93 6.32 8.55
CA THR A 38 21.05 5.65 9.21
C THR A 38 21.26 4.34 8.48
N PRO A 39 22.34 4.20 7.70
CA PRO A 39 22.63 2.98 6.97
C PRO A 39 22.70 1.81 7.95
N SER A 40 21.77 0.88 7.82
CA SER A 40 21.77 -0.36 8.60
C SER A 40 22.44 -1.44 7.75
N PRO A 41 23.33 -2.25 8.33
CA PRO A 41 23.85 -3.42 7.64
C PRO A 41 22.69 -4.33 7.21
N THR A 42 22.85 -5.05 6.09
CA THR A 42 21.86 -6.05 5.70
C THR A 42 21.72 -7.10 6.78
N ALA A 43 20.59 -7.80 6.84
CA ALA A 43 20.39 -8.88 7.83
C ALA A 43 21.47 -9.97 7.75
N GLN A 44 22.08 -10.18 6.58
CA GLN A 44 23.22 -11.07 6.42
C GLN A 44 24.51 -10.48 7.02
N GLN A 45 24.86 -9.23 6.67
CA GLN A 45 26.02 -8.54 7.22
C GLN A 45 25.95 -8.40 8.75
N GLY A 46 24.74 -8.16 9.29
CA GLY A 46 24.50 -8.18 10.72
C GLY A 46 24.88 -9.54 11.32
N ARG A 47 24.34 -10.64 10.81
CA ARG A 47 24.67 -12.00 11.31
C ARG A 47 26.16 -12.33 11.20
N GLU A 48 26.79 -12.00 10.08
CA GLU A 48 28.23 -12.21 9.89
C GLU A 48 29.06 -11.37 10.87
N GLY A 49 28.67 -10.13 11.13
CA GLY A 49 29.30 -9.27 12.13
C GLY A 49 29.21 -9.84 13.54
N HIS A 50 28.02 -10.29 13.97
CA HIS A 50 27.84 -10.94 15.28
C HIS A 50 28.71 -12.20 15.40
N MET A 51 28.75 -13.05 14.36
CA MET A 51 29.61 -14.23 14.33
C MET A 51 31.10 -13.89 14.42
N LEU A 52 31.54 -12.82 13.73
CA LEU A 52 32.93 -12.40 13.76
C LEU A 52 33.33 -11.90 15.14
N VAL A 53 32.51 -11.06 15.78
CA VAL A 53 32.76 -10.59 17.15
C VAL A 53 32.84 -11.79 18.11
N ALA A 54 31.89 -12.73 18.03
CA ALA A 54 31.91 -13.93 18.86
C ALA A 54 33.18 -14.78 18.64
N SER A 55 33.64 -14.90 17.39
CA SER A 55 34.87 -15.65 17.06
C SER A 55 36.16 -15.02 17.62
N ARG A 56 36.14 -13.71 17.93
CA ARG A 56 37.25 -13.00 18.55
C ARG A 56 37.33 -13.20 20.06
N ARG A 57 36.30 -13.81 20.67
CA ARG A 57 36.26 -14.09 22.12
C ARG A 57 36.93 -15.43 22.43
N GLY A 58 37.38 -15.58 23.69
CA GLY A 58 38.12 -16.77 24.15
C GLY A 58 37.24 -17.98 24.47
N LEU A 59 37.86 -19.11 24.84
CA LEU A 59 37.18 -20.37 25.17
C LEU A 59 36.19 -20.28 26.34
N ASP A 60 36.36 -19.31 27.24
CA ASP A 60 35.50 -19.11 28.42
C ASP A 60 34.27 -18.22 28.11
N HIS A 61 34.09 -17.79 26.86
CA HIS A 61 32.97 -16.96 26.43
C HIS A 61 31.79 -17.83 26.00
N GLU A 62 30.65 -17.64 26.65
CA GLU A 62 29.38 -18.26 26.29
C GLU A 62 28.68 -17.40 25.23
N ALA A 63 28.65 -17.87 23.98
CA ALA A 63 27.93 -17.19 22.90
C ALA A 63 26.41 -17.50 22.95
N GLU A 64 25.58 -16.55 22.49
CA GLU A 64 24.14 -16.71 22.31
C GLU A 64 23.37 -17.15 23.59
N VAL A 65 23.63 -16.46 24.70
CA VAL A 65 23.04 -16.78 26.00
C VAL A 65 21.53 -16.55 26.01
N LYS A 66 20.76 -17.65 26.11
CA LYS A 66 19.30 -17.59 26.26
C LYS A 66 18.94 -17.16 27.67
N LEU A 67 18.15 -16.10 27.77
CA LEU A 67 17.73 -15.50 29.03
C LEU A 67 16.21 -15.41 29.08
N SER A 68 15.65 -15.74 30.25
CA SER A 68 14.23 -15.61 30.50
C SER A 68 13.99 -15.31 31.97
N GLY A 69 12.99 -14.47 32.23
CA GLY A 69 12.54 -14.15 33.58
C GLY A 69 11.05 -13.88 33.58
N THR A 70 10.49 -13.84 34.78
CA THR A 70 9.08 -13.52 35.00
C THR A 70 8.97 -12.32 35.93
N TYR A 71 8.03 -11.44 35.62
CA TYR A 71 7.61 -10.33 36.47
C TYR A 71 6.08 -10.33 36.52
N GLN A 72 5.52 -10.61 37.70
CA GLN A 72 4.08 -10.86 37.83
C GLN A 72 3.63 -11.91 36.79
N CYS A 73 2.63 -11.58 35.96
CA CYS A 73 2.13 -12.45 34.89
C CYS A 73 2.84 -12.26 33.53
N LEU A 74 3.94 -11.49 33.46
CA LEU A 74 4.73 -11.28 32.24
C LEU A 74 5.96 -12.18 32.21
N GLN A 75 6.08 -13.00 31.18
CA GLN A 75 7.32 -13.70 30.82
C GLN A 75 8.09 -12.89 29.79
N VAL A 76 9.31 -12.50 30.14
CA VAL A 76 10.24 -11.79 29.26
C VAL A 76 11.33 -12.76 28.85
N SER A 77 11.61 -12.85 27.54
CA SER A 77 12.67 -13.73 27.04
C SER A 77 13.45 -13.10 25.89
N GLY A 78 14.68 -13.53 25.73
CA GLY A 78 15.51 -13.14 24.61
C GLY A 78 16.86 -13.84 24.63
N ARG A 79 17.78 -13.33 23.82
CA ARG A 79 19.10 -13.90 23.65
C ARG A 79 20.11 -12.77 23.64
N ALA A 80 21.00 -12.77 24.63
CA ALA A 80 22.16 -11.89 24.65
C ALA A 80 23.24 -12.50 23.75
N ASP A 81 24.09 -11.65 23.17
CA ASP A 81 25.11 -12.10 22.22
C ASP A 81 26.23 -12.89 22.89
N GLY A 82 26.62 -12.52 24.11
CA GLY A 82 27.71 -13.21 24.80
C GLY A 82 27.83 -12.94 26.29
N TYR A 83 28.48 -13.86 27.02
CA TYR A 83 28.86 -13.69 28.43
C TYR A 83 30.25 -14.24 28.72
N ASP A 84 31.08 -13.47 29.42
CA ASP A 84 32.38 -13.90 29.97
C ASP A 84 32.30 -14.06 31.49
N ALA A 85 32.37 -15.31 31.95
CA ALA A 85 32.27 -15.65 33.37
C ALA A 85 33.47 -15.17 34.21
N ARG A 86 34.66 -15.01 33.62
CA ARG A 86 35.87 -14.56 34.35
C ARG A 86 35.82 -13.07 34.62
N ARG A 87 35.32 -12.31 33.66
CA ARG A 87 35.16 -10.85 33.75
C ARG A 87 33.81 -10.45 34.36
N ASN A 88 32.92 -11.42 34.56
CA ASN A 88 31.53 -11.23 34.94
C ASN A 88 30.88 -10.16 34.04
N GLU A 89 31.01 -10.37 32.73
CA GLU A 89 30.70 -9.38 31.70
C GLU A 89 29.71 -9.93 30.69
N LEU A 90 28.58 -9.24 30.52
CA LEU A 90 27.55 -9.57 29.53
C LEU A 90 27.66 -8.61 28.35
N GLU A 91 27.69 -9.16 27.14
CA GLU A 91 27.85 -8.42 25.89
C GLU A 91 26.56 -8.43 25.05
N GLU A 92 26.22 -7.27 24.48
CA GLU A 92 25.27 -7.14 23.37
C GLU A 92 25.98 -6.44 22.22
N VAL A 93 25.88 -7.02 21.02
CA VAL A 93 26.51 -6.53 19.80
C VAL A 93 25.48 -5.78 18.96
N LYS A 94 25.85 -4.59 18.50
CA LYS A 94 25.08 -3.80 17.54
C LYS A 94 25.93 -3.53 16.32
N THR A 95 25.57 -4.18 15.23
CA THR A 95 26.23 -3.93 13.95
C THR A 95 25.71 -2.63 13.35
N PHE A 96 26.63 -1.77 12.96
CA PHE A 96 26.36 -0.56 12.23
C PHE A 96 27.35 -0.47 11.07
N ARG A 97 27.19 0.55 10.24
CA ARG A 97 28.19 0.95 9.27
C ARG A 97 28.51 2.42 9.54
N GLY A 98 29.71 2.89 9.23
CA GLY A 98 30.07 4.32 9.19
C GLY A 98 30.36 4.92 10.56
N SER A 99 29.91 6.16 10.82
CA SER A 99 30.35 6.87 12.02
C SER A 99 29.54 6.50 13.26
N LEU A 100 30.22 6.10 14.35
CA LEU A 100 29.57 5.83 15.64
C LEU A 100 28.80 7.07 16.16
N LYS A 101 29.26 8.28 15.81
CA LYS A 101 28.60 9.54 16.17
C LYS A 101 27.29 9.77 15.42
N ALA A 102 27.06 9.06 14.31
CA ALA A 102 25.81 9.13 13.55
C ALA A 102 24.67 8.35 14.22
N ILE A 103 24.98 7.42 15.12
CA ILE A 103 23.96 6.69 15.88
C ILE A 103 23.29 7.68 16.83
N ALA A 104 22.04 8.01 16.55
CA ALA A 104 21.28 8.98 17.31
C ALA A 104 21.21 8.59 18.80
N PRO A 105 21.27 9.57 19.73
CA PRO A 105 21.28 9.29 21.18
C PRO A 105 20.13 8.40 21.65
N ASN A 106 18.92 8.63 21.12
CA ASN A 106 17.73 7.82 21.41
C ASN A 106 17.87 6.34 20.98
N HIS A 107 18.60 6.04 19.90
CA HIS A 107 18.89 4.66 19.50
C HIS A 107 19.93 4.01 20.44
N GLN A 108 20.92 4.78 20.88
CA GLN A 108 21.91 4.30 21.85
C GLN A 108 21.24 3.96 23.19
N GLU A 109 20.33 4.81 23.66
CA GLU A 109 19.52 4.56 24.86
C GLU A 109 18.70 3.27 24.74
N LEU A 110 18.10 3.01 23.57
CA LEU A 110 17.35 1.79 23.31
C LEU A 110 18.24 0.54 23.32
N HIS A 111 19.44 0.61 22.76
CA HIS A 111 20.42 -0.49 22.81
C HIS A 111 20.87 -0.79 24.25
N TRP A 112 21.14 0.26 25.04
CA TRP A 112 21.44 0.14 26.46
C TRP A 112 20.27 -0.44 27.25
N ALA A 113 19.04 -0.02 26.96
CA ALA A 113 17.85 -0.58 27.59
C ALA A 113 17.75 -2.10 27.36
N GLN A 114 18.04 -2.56 26.14
CA GLN A 114 18.04 -3.99 25.81
C GLN A 114 19.10 -4.75 26.63
N LEU A 115 20.33 -4.24 26.67
CA LEU A 115 21.43 -4.87 27.42
C LEU A 115 21.17 -4.87 28.93
N LYS A 116 20.60 -3.79 29.49
CA LYS A 116 20.21 -3.72 30.91
C LYS A 116 19.16 -4.77 31.28
N VAL A 117 18.16 -4.98 30.41
CA VAL A 117 17.17 -6.04 30.62
C VAL A 117 17.83 -7.42 30.61
N TYR A 118 18.71 -7.71 29.65
CA TYR A 118 19.48 -8.96 29.67
C TYR A 118 20.34 -9.08 30.93
N GLY A 119 20.97 -7.99 31.37
CA GLY A 119 21.74 -7.94 32.59
C GLY A 119 20.94 -8.37 33.81
N TRP A 120 19.72 -7.85 33.99
CA TRP A 120 18.84 -8.28 35.06
C TRP A 120 18.48 -9.78 34.96
N LEU A 121 18.06 -10.24 33.78
CA LEU A 121 17.70 -11.65 33.59
C LEU A 121 18.88 -12.59 33.89
N MET A 122 20.10 -12.15 33.60
CA MET A 122 21.33 -12.85 33.95
C MET A 122 21.58 -12.87 35.46
N CYS A 123 21.48 -11.71 36.13
CA CYS A 123 21.61 -11.62 37.59
C CYS A 123 20.58 -12.50 38.30
N GLN A 124 19.33 -12.50 37.84
CA GLN A 124 18.27 -13.34 38.39
C GLN A 124 18.55 -14.83 38.18
N SER A 125 18.94 -15.23 36.97
CA SER A 125 19.16 -16.66 36.64
C SER A 125 20.40 -17.25 37.30
N ARG A 126 21.46 -16.45 37.50
CA ARG A 126 22.75 -16.93 38.05
C ARG A 126 23.04 -16.47 39.48
N GLY A 127 22.15 -15.69 40.10
CA GLY A 127 22.32 -15.19 41.47
C GLY A 127 23.47 -14.19 41.63
N LEU A 128 23.72 -13.36 40.61
CA LEU A 128 24.81 -12.38 40.62
C LEU A 128 24.36 -11.09 41.33
N SER A 129 25.23 -10.52 42.19
CA SER A 129 24.97 -9.25 42.87
C SER A 129 25.37 -8.03 42.06
N THR A 130 26.32 -8.19 41.15
CA THR A 130 26.83 -7.16 40.23
C THR A 130 27.12 -7.79 38.88
N LEU A 131 27.12 -6.99 37.82
CA LEU A 131 27.41 -7.44 36.46
C LEU A 131 27.99 -6.28 35.65
N ASN A 132 29.03 -6.56 34.87
CA ASN A 132 29.53 -5.61 33.88
C ASN A 132 28.73 -5.78 32.59
N LEU A 133 28.21 -4.68 32.06
CA LEU A 133 27.47 -4.67 30.81
C LEU A 133 28.31 -3.97 29.75
N THR A 134 28.63 -4.67 28.67
CA THR A 134 29.39 -4.13 27.54
C THR A 134 28.50 -4.08 26.30
N LEU A 135 28.22 -2.87 25.82
CA LEU A 135 27.58 -2.66 24.53
C LEU A 135 28.67 -2.53 23.46
N VAL A 136 28.70 -3.47 22.52
CA VAL A 136 29.71 -3.52 21.45
C VAL A 136 29.10 -3.00 20.17
N TYR A 137 29.50 -1.80 19.74
CA TYR A 137 29.20 -1.35 18.39
C TYR A 137 30.24 -1.90 17.43
N PHE A 138 29.81 -2.72 16.48
CA PHE A 138 30.68 -3.33 15.48
C PHE A 138 30.43 -2.69 14.11
N ASP A 139 31.45 -2.05 13.54
CA ASP A 139 31.36 -1.53 12.18
C ASP A 139 31.64 -2.67 11.18
N VAL A 140 30.65 -3.01 10.37
CA VAL A 140 30.76 -4.07 9.36
C VAL A 140 31.71 -3.72 8.21
N GLY A 141 32.06 -2.45 8.04
CA GLY A 141 32.94 -1.95 6.98
C GLY A 141 34.42 -2.18 7.32
N ASP A 142 34.91 -1.55 8.37
CA ASP A 142 36.31 -1.64 8.80
C ASP A 142 36.57 -2.80 9.78
N GLN A 143 35.53 -3.51 10.20
CA GLN A 143 35.55 -4.61 11.17
C GLN A 143 36.10 -4.21 12.54
N THR A 144 35.92 -2.95 12.94
CA THR A 144 36.34 -2.44 14.25
C THR A 144 35.25 -2.61 15.31
N GLU A 145 35.67 -2.75 16.56
CA GLU A 145 34.80 -2.84 17.73
C GLU A 145 34.94 -1.57 18.57
N HIS A 146 33.81 -0.98 18.95
CA HIS A 146 33.72 0.13 19.88
C HIS A 146 32.96 -0.33 21.13
N PRO A 147 33.63 -1.03 22.08
CA PRO A 147 32.99 -1.47 23.30
C PRO A 147 32.80 -0.28 24.26
N VAL A 148 31.60 -0.19 24.83
CA VAL A 148 31.29 0.73 25.93
C VAL A 148 30.84 -0.12 27.11
N SER A 149 31.60 -0.11 28.19
CA SER A 149 31.38 -0.96 29.36
C SER A 149 31.02 -0.13 30.59
N GLU A 150 29.98 -0.55 31.30
CA GLU A 150 29.56 0.05 32.57
C GLU A 150 29.20 -1.06 33.58
N ALA A 151 29.54 -0.84 34.84
CA ALA A 151 29.25 -1.77 35.93
C ALA A 151 27.89 -1.41 36.56
N PHE A 152 27.04 -2.41 36.76
CA PHE A 152 25.73 -2.23 37.39
C PHE A 152 25.56 -3.22 38.55
N SER A 153 24.85 -2.78 39.58
CA SER A 153 24.33 -3.67 40.61
C SER A 153 23.09 -4.42 40.10
N ALA A 154 22.84 -5.61 40.65
CA ALA A 154 21.63 -6.36 40.33
C ALA A 154 20.35 -5.58 40.69
N ASP A 155 20.40 -4.75 41.74
CA ASP A 155 19.25 -3.95 42.18
C ASP A 155 18.91 -2.82 41.20
N GLU A 156 19.91 -2.11 40.66
CA GLU A 156 19.69 -1.09 39.62
C GLU A 156 19.08 -1.71 38.35
N LEU A 157 19.59 -2.87 37.92
CA LEU A 157 19.07 -3.58 36.76
C LEU A 157 17.65 -4.10 37.01
N ARG A 158 17.37 -4.58 38.23
CA ARG A 158 16.04 -5.00 38.66
C ARG A 158 15.05 -3.87 38.58
N VAL A 159 15.32 -2.72 39.22
CA VAL A 159 14.44 -1.54 39.22
C VAL A 159 14.16 -1.07 37.79
N PHE A 160 15.18 -1.03 36.93
CA PHE A 160 15.00 -0.68 35.53
C PHE A 160 14.09 -1.67 34.79
N PHE A 161 14.34 -2.97 34.93
CA PHE A 161 13.52 -4.03 34.32
C PHE A 161 12.08 -4.01 34.79
N GLU A 162 11.85 -3.90 36.11
CA GLU A 162 10.52 -3.84 36.71
C GLU A 162 9.75 -2.64 36.16
N SER A 163 10.37 -1.46 36.05
CA SER A 163 9.72 -0.26 35.50
C SER A 163 9.25 -0.42 34.04
N LEU A 164 10.03 -1.12 33.21
CA LEU A 164 9.65 -1.41 31.82
C LEU A 164 8.52 -2.44 31.77
N CYS A 165 8.59 -3.46 32.62
CA CYS A 165 7.56 -4.49 32.72
C CYS A 165 6.23 -3.89 33.20
N GLU A 166 6.25 -2.97 34.17
CA GLU A 166 5.05 -2.27 34.65
C GLU A 166 4.38 -1.46 33.55
N ARG A 167 5.13 -0.61 32.83
CA ARG A 167 4.59 0.16 31.70
C ARG A 167 3.97 -0.74 30.63
N PHE A 168 4.59 -1.87 30.34
CA PHE A 168 4.08 -2.83 29.37
C PHE A 168 2.85 -3.58 29.89
N LEU A 169 2.86 -4.01 31.15
CA LEU A 169 1.73 -4.72 31.77
C LEU A 169 0.50 -3.83 31.88
N ASP A 170 0.66 -2.55 32.22
CA ASP A 170 -0.46 -1.60 32.25
C ASP A 170 -1.13 -1.50 30.88
N TRP A 171 -0.32 -1.39 29.82
CA TRP A 171 -0.81 -1.44 28.45
C TRP A 171 -1.47 -2.78 28.11
N ALA A 172 -0.81 -3.90 28.40
CA ALA A 172 -1.29 -5.24 28.04
C ALA A 172 -2.62 -5.55 28.72
N ARG A 173 -2.80 -5.15 29.99
CA ARG A 173 -4.05 -5.26 30.74
C ARG A 173 -5.17 -4.44 30.11
N LEU A 174 -4.90 -3.17 29.77
CA LEU A 174 -5.87 -2.30 29.09
C LEU A 174 -6.29 -2.85 27.71
N GLU A 175 -5.34 -3.43 26.98
CA GLU A 175 -5.59 -4.02 25.67
C GLU A 175 -6.39 -5.33 25.78
N LEU A 176 -6.09 -6.19 26.76
CA LEU A 176 -6.87 -7.42 26.98
C LEU A 176 -8.29 -7.11 27.45
N ASP A 177 -8.46 -6.21 28.42
CA ASP A 177 -9.79 -5.78 28.87
C ASP A 177 -10.60 -5.18 27.71
N HIS A 178 -9.94 -4.36 26.88
CA HIS A 178 -10.56 -3.84 25.66
C HIS A 178 -11.00 -4.96 24.71
N ARG A 179 -10.13 -5.92 24.41
CA ARG A 179 -10.45 -7.05 23.52
C ARG A 179 -11.58 -7.92 24.06
N GLN A 180 -11.60 -8.19 25.37
CA GLN A 180 -12.70 -8.93 26.00
C GLN A 180 -14.03 -8.18 25.86
N ARG A 181 -14.05 -6.87 26.12
CA ARG A 181 -15.25 -6.04 25.94
C ARG A 181 -15.68 -5.96 24.48
N ARG A 182 -14.73 -5.81 23.56
CA ARG A 182 -14.95 -5.82 22.11
C ARG A 182 -15.55 -7.14 21.65
N ASP A 183 -14.95 -8.25 22.03
CA ASP A 183 -15.36 -9.59 21.59
C ASP A 183 -16.76 -9.93 22.11
N ALA A 184 -17.07 -9.61 23.38
CA ALA A 184 -18.41 -9.73 23.94
C ALA A 184 -19.45 -8.90 23.15
N ALA A 185 -19.12 -7.63 22.82
CA ALA A 185 -20.01 -6.78 22.03
C ALA A 185 -20.19 -7.29 20.58
N LEU A 186 -19.16 -7.89 19.99
CA LEU A 186 -19.19 -8.48 18.66
C LEU A 186 -20.01 -9.78 18.61
N GLU A 187 -20.02 -10.58 19.68
CA GLU A 187 -20.84 -11.80 19.78
C GLU A 187 -22.34 -11.50 19.79
N GLU A 188 -22.74 -10.39 20.40
CA GLU A 188 -24.12 -9.89 20.45
C GLU A 188 -24.50 -9.02 19.24
N LEU A 189 -23.55 -8.76 18.33
CA LEU A 189 -23.76 -7.82 17.24
C LEU A 189 -24.82 -8.32 16.25
N GLU A 190 -25.88 -7.54 16.08
CA GLU A 190 -26.93 -7.78 15.09
C GLU A 190 -26.67 -7.04 13.78
N PHE A 191 -27.24 -7.54 12.69
CA PHE A 191 -27.09 -6.89 11.39
C PHE A 191 -27.82 -5.54 11.41
N PRO A 192 -27.15 -4.42 11.08
CA PRO A 192 -27.70 -3.08 11.34
C PRO A 192 -28.85 -2.67 10.42
N GLN A 193 -29.07 -3.38 9.31
CA GLN A 193 -30.14 -3.09 8.35
C GLN A 193 -30.95 -4.36 8.06
N LEU A 194 -32.05 -4.57 8.78
CA LEU A 194 -33.02 -5.62 8.47
C LEU A 194 -34.27 -5.02 7.79
N PRO A 195 -34.86 -5.71 6.80
CA PRO A 195 -34.42 -6.99 6.20
C PRO A 195 -33.16 -6.83 5.34
N PHE A 196 -32.44 -7.95 5.13
CA PHE A 196 -31.33 -8.01 4.18
C PHE A 196 -31.79 -7.64 2.77
N ARG A 197 -30.96 -6.90 2.03
CA ARG A 197 -31.16 -6.72 0.59
C ARG A 197 -30.95 -8.05 -0.17
N PRO A 198 -31.52 -8.22 -1.37
CA PRO A 198 -31.27 -9.40 -2.20
C PRO A 198 -29.76 -9.66 -2.37
N GLY A 199 -29.33 -10.92 -2.21
CA GLY A 199 -27.91 -11.33 -2.28
C GLY A 199 -27.03 -10.92 -1.08
N GLN A 200 -27.42 -9.93 -0.28
CA GLN A 200 -26.61 -9.41 0.82
C GLN A 200 -26.39 -10.44 1.94
N ARG A 201 -27.39 -11.28 2.22
CA ARG A 201 -27.27 -12.38 3.20
C ARG A 201 -26.28 -13.45 2.74
N GLU A 202 -26.26 -13.75 1.44
CA GLU A 202 -25.33 -14.71 0.84
C GLU A 202 -23.90 -14.20 0.91
N LEU A 203 -23.69 -12.93 0.53
CA LEU A 203 -22.41 -12.23 0.70
C LEU A 203 -21.95 -12.32 2.16
N ALA A 204 -22.81 -11.95 3.11
CA ALA A 204 -22.44 -11.94 4.51
C ALA A 204 -22.06 -13.33 5.05
N ARG A 205 -22.83 -14.36 4.65
CA ARG A 205 -22.54 -15.76 5.00
C ARG A 205 -21.18 -16.20 4.47
N ASP A 206 -20.88 -15.89 3.21
CA ASP A 206 -19.67 -16.37 2.54
C ASP A 206 -18.42 -15.70 3.11
N VAL A 207 -18.49 -14.39 3.38
CA VAL A 207 -17.43 -13.63 4.06
C VAL A 207 -17.19 -14.16 5.47
N TYR A 208 -18.25 -14.38 6.27
CA TYR A 208 -18.12 -14.93 7.61
C TYR A 208 -17.41 -16.29 7.61
N ARG A 209 -17.82 -17.19 6.70
CA ARG A 209 -17.21 -18.51 6.55
C ARG A 209 -15.73 -18.41 6.15
N ALA A 210 -15.40 -17.53 5.20
CA ALA A 210 -14.02 -17.34 4.76
C ALA A 210 -13.12 -16.86 5.92
N CYS A 211 -13.60 -15.90 6.73
CA CYS A 211 -12.88 -15.41 7.90
C CYS A 211 -12.72 -16.47 9.00
N VAL A 212 -13.76 -17.24 9.31
CA VAL A 212 -13.69 -18.29 10.34
C VAL A 212 -12.83 -19.49 9.90
N GLN A 213 -12.83 -19.82 8.62
CA GLN A 213 -12.09 -20.97 8.07
C GLN A 213 -10.67 -20.63 7.61
N SER A 214 -10.25 -19.37 7.71
CA SER A 214 -8.93 -18.89 7.25
C SER A 214 -8.66 -19.21 5.78
N ARG A 215 -9.63 -18.86 4.92
CA ARG A 215 -9.55 -19.08 3.48
C ARG A 215 -9.61 -17.77 2.70
N PRO A 216 -8.81 -17.63 1.63
CA PRO A 216 -9.01 -16.55 0.67
C PRO A 216 -10.38 -16.67 -0.01
N LEU A 217 -11.09 -15.54 -0.12
CA LEU A 217 -12.36 -15.43 -0.82
C LEU A 217 -12.26 -14.35 -1.90
N LEU A 218 -12.58 -14.70 -3.12
CA LEU A 218 -12.80 -13.79 -4.24
C LEU A 218 -14.30 -13.73 -4.52
N VAL A 219 -14.95 -12.61 -4.20
CA VAL A 219 -16.40 -12.47 -4.33
C VAL A 219 -16.78 -11.34 -5.27
N GLN A 220 -17.42 -11.70 -6.38
CA GLN A 220 -18.09 -10.71 -7.22
C GLN A 220 -19.43 -10.34 -6.58
N ALA A 221 -19.60 -9.06 -6.29
CA ALA A 221 -20.77 -8.51 -5.67
C ALA A 221 -21.19 -7.23 -6.42
N PRO A 222 -22.40 -7.15 -6.99
CA PRO A 222 -22.86 -6.00 -7.77
C PRO A 222 -22.99 -4.73 -6.92
N THR A 223 -22.97 -3.58 -7.57
CA THR A 223 -23.26 -2.29 -6.90
C THR A 223 -24.70 -2.27 -6.36
N GLY A 224 -24.94 -1.51 -5.30
CA GLY A 224 -26.29 -1.35 -4.73
C GLY A 224 -26.69 -2.36 -3.65
N ILE A 225 -26.10 -3.57 -3.60
CA ILE A 225 -26.45 -4.57 -2.57
C ILE A 225 -25.95 -4.24 -1.15
N GLY A 226 -25.16 -3.17 -1.01
CA GLY A 226 -24.47 -2.85 0.23
C GLY A 226 -23.26 -3.76 0.49
N LYS A 227 -22.37 -3.88 -0.50
CA LYS A 227 -21.15 -4.71 -0.44
C LYS A 227 -20.34 -4.46 0.83
N THR A 228 -20.06 -3.18 1.11
CA THR A 228 -19.21 -2.77 2.23
C THR A 228 -19.79 -3.19 3.58
N ILE A 229 -21.07 -2.95 3.84
CA ILE A 229 -21.68 -3.41 5.09
C ILE A 229 -21.81 -4.93 5.14
N GLY A 230 -22.10 -5.55 3.98
CA GLY A 230 -22.17 -7.00 3.81
C GLY A 230 -20.83 -7.72 3.95
N THR A 231 -19.69 -7.02 3.95
CA THR A 231 -18.35 -7.59 4.19
C THR A 231 -17.79 -7.20 5.55
N VAL A 232 -17.98 -5.95 5.99
CA VAL A 232 -17.52 -5.46 7.29
C VAL A 232 -18.22 -6.16 8.44
N PHE A 233 -19.56 -6.22 8.44
CA PHE A 233 -20.33 -6.86 9.50
C PHE A 233 -19.90 -8.33 9.76
N PRO A 234 -19.89 -9.23 8.75
CA PRO A 234 -19.54 -10.62 9.00
C PRO A 234 -18.06 -10.80 9.39
N ALA A 235 -17.15 -9.96 8.88
CA ALA A 235 -15.75 -10.01 9.27
C ALA A 235 -15.57 -9.64 10.75
N LEU A 236 -16.28 -8.61 11.21
CA LEU A 236 -16.34 -8.23 12.63
C LEU A 236 -16.92 -9.36 13.50
N ARG A 237 -18.04 -9.97 13.08
CA ARG A 237 -18.64 -11.14 13.75
C ARG A 237 -17.69 -12.35 13.84
N ALA A 238 -16.79 -12.50 12.88
CA ALA A 238 -15.83 -13.61 12.85
C ALA A 238 -14.65 -13.39 13.81
N MET A 239 -14.39 -12.15 14.25
CA MET A 239 -13.25 -11.83 15.12
C MET A 239 -13.22 -12.64 16.42
N PRO A 240 -14.27 -12.65 17.27
CA PRO A 240 -14.25 -13.41 18.52
C PRO A 240 -14.15 -14.92 18.28
N VAL A 241 -14.81 -15.43 17.22
CA VAL A 241 -14.86 -16.88 16.93
C VAL A 241 -13.51 -17.43 16.48
N ARG A 242 -12.77 -16.69 15.66
CA ARG A 242 -11.45 -17.09 15.15
C ARG A 242 -10.29 -16.57 16.02
N GLY A 243 -10.56 -15.61 16.89
CA GLY A 243 -9.54 -14.85 17.62
C GLY A 243 -8.71 -13.99 16.68
N ILE A 244 -9.37 -13.20 15.82
CA ILE A 244 -8.72 -12.19 14.98
C ILE A 244 -8.35 -10.99 15.84
N ASP A 245 -7.09 -10.60 15.78
CA ASP A 245 -6.57 -9.44 16.51
C ASP A 245 -7.01 -8.13 15.86
N LYS A 246 -6.92 -8.05 14.51
CA LYS A 246 -7.18 -6.83 13.74
C LYS A 246 -7.87 -7.11 12.39
N LEU A 247 -8.70 -6.17 11.98
CA LEU A 247 -9.35 -6.14 10.67
C LEU A 247 -8.81 -4.99 9.83
N PHE A 248 -8.22 -5.27 8.67
CA PHE A 248 -7.76 -4.25 7.74
C PHE A 248 -8.74 -4.11 6.58
N PHE A 249 -9.35 -2.94 6.44
CA PHE A 249 -10.17 -2.59 5.29
C PHE A 249 -9.37 -1.70 4.33
N LEU A 250 -9.06 -2.23 3.16
CA LEU A 250 -8.18 -1.60 2.18
C LEU A 250 -8.95 -1.30 0.89
N THR A 251 -8.72 -0.13 0.32
CA THR A 251 -9.37 0.32 -0.93
C THR A 251 -8.41 1.19 -1.75
N ALA A 252 -8.59 1.23 -3.07
CA ALA A 252 -7.72 2.00 -3.97
C ALA A 252 -7.97 3.51 -3.95
N LYS A 253 -9.14 3.97 -3.48
CA LYS A 253 -9.59 5.36 -3.70
C LYS A 253 -10.14 5.97 -2.41
N THR A 254 -9.96 7.29 -2.28
CA THR A 254 -10.42 8.03 -1.09
C THR A 254 -11.92 7.87 -0.79
N PRO A 255 -12.85 7.93 -1.77
CA PRO A 255 -14.26 7.70 -1.51
C PRO A 255 -14.58 6.34 -0.87
N GLY A 256 -13.86 5.28 -1.26
CA GLY A 256 -14.06 3.94 -0.68
C GLY A 256 -13.77 3.90 0.82
N ARG A 257 -12.80 4.70 1.30
CA ARG A 257 -12.47 4.80 2.73
C ARG A 257 -13.65 5.38 3.51
N GLN A 258 -14.30 6.42 2.96
CA GLN A 258 -15.47 7.03 3.58
C GLN A 258 -16.65 6.05 3.67
N VAL A 259 -16.90 5.26 2.62
CA VAL A 259 -17.96 4.23 2.63
C VAL A 259 -17.70 3.16 3.69
N ALA A 260 -16.42 2.79 3.89
CA ALA A 260 -16.03 1.84 4.94
C ALA A 260 -16.25 2.42 6.35
N LEU A 261 -15.83 3.66 6.59
CA LEU A 261 -16.04 4.38 7.83
C LEU A 261 -17.55 4.51 8.15
N GLU A 262 -18.38 4.85 7.17
CA GLU A 262 -19.83 4.91 7.33
C GLU A 262 -20.46 3.54 7.62
N ALA A 263 -19.98 2.47 6.98
CA ALA A 263 -20.44 1.11 7.27
C ALA A 263 -20.10 0.70 8.71
N LEU A 264 -18.88 0.97 9.15
CA LEU A 264 -18.43 0.75 10.52
C LEU A 264 -19.27 1.56 11.52
N GLN A 265 -19.55 2.84 11.25
CA GLN A 265 -20.45 3.65 12.09
C GLN A 265 -21.86 3.08 12.18
N LYS A 266 -22.41 2.51 11.10
CA LYS A 266 -23.72 1.85 11.12
C LYS A 266 -23.71 0.62 12.02
N VAL A 267 -22.64 -0.16 12.00
CA VAL A 267 -22.46 -1.32 12.88
C VAL A 267 -22.39 -0.88 14.34
N THR A 268 -21.58 0.14 14.66
CA THR A 268 -21.36 0.57 16.05
C THR A 268 -22.55 1.30 16.66
N ARG A 269 -23.40 1.97 15.86
CA ARG A 269 -24.61 2.66 16.34
C ARG A 269 -25.72 1.74 16.85
N THR A 270 -25.62 0.43 16.62
CA THR A 270 -26.58 -0.55 17.16
C THR A 270 -26.62 -0.55 18.69
N GLN A 271 -25.54 -0.08 19.34
CA GLN A 271 -25.43 0.03 20.80
C GLN A 271 -24.91 1.43 21.18
N LYS A 272 -25.32 1.95 22.35
CA LYS A 272 -24.93 3.31 22.81
C LYS A 272 -23.42 3.46 23.01
N HIS A 273 -22.73 2.41 23.43
CA HIS A 273 -21.30 2.40 23.72
C HIS A 273 -20.67 1.12 23.15
N PHE A 274 -20.36 1.13 21.85
CA PHE A 274 -19.74 -0.01 21.19
C PHE A 274 -18.20 0.08 21.30
N PRO A 275 -17.53 -0.86 21.97
CA PRO A 275 -16.09 -0.81 22.26
C PRO A 275 -15.24 -1.25 21.05
N LEU A 276 -15.41 -0.60 19.90
CA LEU A 276 -14.61 -0.84 18.69
C LEU A 276 -13.74 0.37 18.39
N ARG A 277 -12.43 0.17 18.36
CA ARG A 277 -11.45 1.20 18.02
C ARG A 277 -11.15 1.17 16.52
N VAL A 278 -11.45 2.27 15.83
CA VAL A 278 -11.26 2.41 14.38
C VAL A 278 -10.26 3.52 14.10
N ILE A 279 -9.32 3.25 13.19
CA ILE A 279 -8.36 4.25 12.69
C ILE A 279 -8.39 4.37 11.17
N GLU A 280 -8.37 5.60 10.68
CA GLU A 280 -8.14 5.89 9.25
C GLU A 280 -6.65 6.24 9.02
N LEU A 281 -5.99 5.49 8.13
CA LEU A 281 -4.65 5.85 7.66
C LEU A 281 -4.72 6.76 6.43
N VAL A 282 -3.94 7.83 6.50
CA VAL A 282 -3.87 8.88 5.48
C VAL A 282 -2.42 9.06 5.04
N ALA A 283 -2.22 9.31 3.75
CA ALA A 283 -0.89 9.56 3.20
C ALA A 283 -0.22 10.76 3.88
N LYS A 284 1.11 10.70 4.01
CA LYS A 284 1.93 11.72 4.66
C LYS A 284 1.64 13.13 4.15
N ASP A 285 1.53 13.29 2.84
CA ASP A 285 1.33 14.59 2.17
C ASP A 285 -0.02 15.25 2.52
N LYS A 286 -0.98 14.44 3.00
CA LYS A 286 -2.31 14.88 3.45
C LYS A 286 -2.39 15.07 4.96
N ALA A 287 -1.56 14.37 5.73
CA ALA A 287 -1.54 14.42 7.19
C ALA A 287 -0.46 15.36 7.78
N CYS A 288 0.55 15.74 6.99
CA CYS A 288 1.66 16.56 7.44
C CYS A 288 1.28 18.04 7.56
N GLU A 289 1.51 18.61 8.74
CA GLU A 289 1.31 20.03 9.05
C GLU A 289 2.47 20.92 8.57
N HIS A 290 3.63 20.33 8.25
CA HIS A 290 4.85 21.03 7.85
C HIS A 290 5.45 20.38 6.59
N LYS A 291 4.79 20.56 5.44
CA LYS A 291 5.17 19.93 4.17
C LYS A 291 6.52 20.40 3.62
N ASP A 292 6.95 21.58 4.05
CA ASP A 292 8.21 22.23 3.72
C ASP A 292 9.40 21.74 4.57
N LYS A 293 9.15 20.91 5.60
CA LYS A 293 10.16 20.52 6.59
C LYS A 293 10.49 19.03 6.53
N ALA A 294 11.74 18.70 6.88
CA ALA A 294 12.19 17.33 7.02
C ALA A 294 11.67 16.71 8.33
N CYS A 295 11.45 15.39 8.34
CA CYS A 295 10.85 14.67 9.48
C CYS A 295 11.92 14.26 10.51
N HIS A 296 12.56 15.23 11.15
CA HIS A 296 13.46 15.03 12.28
C HIS A 296 13.39 16.22 13.26
N GLY A 297 13.80 16.02 14.51
CA GLY A 297 13.63 17.01 15.59
C GLY A 297 14.29 18.37 15.36
N GLN A 298 15.41 18.43 14.63
CA GLN A 298 16.07 19.70 14.28
C GLN A 298 15.32 20.51 13.20
N SER A 299 14.48 19.87 12.37
CA SER A 299 13.74 20.53 11.28
C SER A 299 12.27 20.76 11.64
N CYS A 300 11.61 19.73 12.20
CA CYS A 300 10.17 19.75 12.46
C CYS A 300 9.87 19.85 13.97
N PRO A 301 9.10 20.85 14.43
CA PRO A 301 8.77 21.00 15.85
C PRO A 301 7.93 19.82 16.39
N LEU A 302 7.10 19.22 15.54
CA LEU A 302 6.29 18.04 15.89
C LEU A 302 7.11 16.74 15.96
N ALA A 303 8.35 16.74 15.46
CA ALA A 303 9.28 15.62 15.55
C ALA A 303 10.20 15.74 16.78
N SER A 304 10.49 16.94 17.26
CA SER A 304 11.35 17.16 18.43
C SER A 304 10.66 16.71 19.71
N GLY A 305 11.25 15.82 20.51
CA GLY A 305 10.65 15.25 21.72
C GLY A 305 9.40 14.40 21.44
N PHE A 306 9.28 13.83 20.23
CA PHE A 306 8.12 13.04 19.82
C PHE A 306 7.88 11.87 20.77
N TYR A 307 8.90 11.07 21.07
CA TYR A 307 8.77 9.88 21.91
C TYR A 307 8.54 10.23 23.39
N ASP A 308 8.96 11.41 23.84
CA ASP A 308 8.72 11.88 25.20
C ASP A 308 7.24 12.23 25.41
N ARG A 309 6.60 12.82 24.39
CA ARG A 309 5.17 13.20 24.42
C ARG A 309 4.23 12.09 23.94
N LEU A 310 4.77 11.06 23.29
CA LEU A 310 4.00 9.94 22.74
C LEU A 310 3.17 9.16 23.79
N PRO A 311 3.64 8.88 25.02
CA PRO A 311 2.84 8.15 26.02
C PRO A 311 1.50 8.83 26.33
N GLU A 312 1.51 10.13 26.61
CA GLU A 312 0.29 10.90 26.92
C GLU A 312 -0.63 10.99 25.72
N ALA A 313 -0.08 11.30 24.53
CA ALA A 313 -0.87 11.38 23.31
C ALA A 313 -1.51 10.05 22.92
N ARG A 314 -0.81 8.92 23.14
CA ARG A 314 -1.37 7.57 22.95
C ARG A 314 -2.48 7.29 23.94
N ALA A 315 -2.31 7.65 25.21
CA ALA A 315 -3.33 7.44 26.23
C ALA A 315 -4.61 8.23 25.89
N ALA A 316 -4.47 9.50 25.48
CA ALA A 316 -5.58 10.32 25.02
C ALA A 316 -6.25 9.74 23.75
N ALA A 317 -5.45 9.36 22.75
CA ALA A 317 -5.97 8.79 21.50
C ALA A 317 -6.66 7.43 21.73
N ALA A 318 -6.18 6.59 22.66
CA ALA A 318 -6.78 5.30 22.98
C ALA A 318 -8.14 5.41 23.68
N GLN A 319 -8.44 6.56 24.30
CA GLN A 319 -9.78 6.86 24.84
C GLN A 319 -10.78 7.20 23.73
N LEU A 320 -10.29 7.64 22.56
CA LEU A 320 -11.13 7.84 21.39
C LEU A 320 -11.35 6.51 20.67
N ALA A 321 -12.61 6.08 20.59
CA ALA A 321 -12.99 4.91 19.80
C ALA A 321 -12.85 5.17 18.29
N TRP A 322 -12.87 6.43 17.86
CA TRP A 322 -12.89 6.80 16.45
C TRP A 322 -11.77 7.80 16.11
N LEU A 323 -10.72 7.29 15.48
CA LEU A 323 -9.56 8.05 15.04
C LEU A 323 -9.59 8.22 13.51
N ASP A 324 -10.53 9.04 13.04
CA ASP A 324 -10.50 9.51 11.65
C ASP A 324 -9.43 10.60 11.46
N GLN A 325 -9.25 11.07 10.22
CA GLN A 325 -8.26 12.10 9.92
C GLN A 325 -8.38 13.35 10.83
N LYS A 326 -9.60 13.76 11.19
CA LYS A 326 -9.82 14.95 12.01
C LYS A 326 -9.52 14.66 13.48
N GLY A 327 -10.09 13.59 14.04
CA GLY A 327 -9.91 13.24 15.45
C GLY A 327 -8.45 12.94 15.80
N LEU A 328 -7.73 12.21 14.93
CA LEU A 328 -6.31 11.93 15.12
C LEU A 328 -5.46 13.20 15.09
N ARG A 329 -5.79 14.13 14.18
CA ARG A 329 -5.10 15.42 14.07
C ARG A 329 -5.31 16.28 15.31
N GLU A 330 -6.53 16.35 15.83
CA GLU A 330 -6.86 17.14 17.02
C GLU A 330 -6.05 16.67 18.24
N VAL A 331 -6.05 15.37 18.53
CA VAL A 331 -5.26 14.80 19.65
C VAL A 331 -3.76 15.00 19.43
N ALA A 332 -3.27 14.75 18.22
CA ALA A 332 -1.84 14.91 17.92
C ALA A 332 -1.36 16.34 18.18
N LEU A 333 -2.15 17.34 17.77
CA LEU A 333 -1.81 18.75 17.94
C LEU A 333 -1.93 19.23 19.38
N GLU A 334 -2.91 18.72 20.13
CA GLU A 334 -3.04 18.99 21.57
C GLU A 334 -1.76 18.59 22.33
N HIS A 335 -1.18 17.44 21.97
CA HIS A 335 0.08 16.95 22.55
C HIS A 335 1.34 17.38 21.77
N GLN A 336 1.22 18.26 20.78
CA GLN A 336 2.32 18.77 19.97
C GLN A 336 3.19 17.66 19.33
N ILE A 337 2.57 16.62 18.78
CA ILE A 337 3.24 15.54 18.06
C ILE A 337 2.72 15.41 16.63
N CYS A 338 3.46 14.71 15.77
CA CYS A 338 3.10 14.55 14.36
C CYS A 338 1.86 13.65 14.19
N PRO A 339 0.77 14.13 13.55
CA PRO A 339 -0.44 13.32 13.31
C PRO A 339 -0.17 12.03 12.51
N TYR A 340 0.69 12.12 11.48
CA TYR A 340 1.04 10.97 10.63
C TYR A 340 1.70 9.84 11.44
N TYR A 341 2.73 10.16 12.23
CA TYR A 341 3.43 9.14 13.03
C TYR A 341 2.64 8.70 14.25
N LEU A 342 1.80 9.56 14.84
CA LEU A 342 0.82 9.11 15.84
C LEU A 342 -0.12 8.07 15.24
N GLY A 343 -0.61 8.28 14.01
CA GLY A 343 -1.47 7.31 13.33
C GLY A 343 -0.81 5.94 13.17
N HIS A 344 0.46 5.91 12.79
CA HIS A 344 1.26 4.67 12.70
C HIS A 344 1.37 3.96 14.04
N GLU A 345 1.60 4.70 15.13
CA GLU A 345 1.62 4.13 16.47
C GLU A 345 0.23 3.60 16.86
N MET A 346 -0.82 4.38 16.63
CA MET A 346 -2.21 4.05 17.00
C MET A 346 -2.79 2.82 16.29
N VAL A 347 -2.17 2.31 15.21
CA VAL A 347 -2.51 1.01 14.62
C VAL A 347 -2.45 -0.12 15.66
N ARG A 348 -1.48 -0.08 16.58
CA ARG A 348 -1.33 -1.11 17.63
C ARG A 348 -2.53 -1.14 18.58
N TRP A 349 -3.13 0.02 18.86
CA TRP A 349 -4.30 0.19 19.74
C TRP A 349 -5.65 0.07 19.02
N SER A 350 -5.66 -0.09 17.70
CA SER A 350 -6.89 -0.11 16.90
C SER A 350 -7.31 -1.52 16.52
N ASP A 351 -8.62 -1.79 16.51
CA ASP A 351 -9.20 -3.06 16.08
C ASP A 351 -9.39 -3.11 14.56
N VAL A 352 -9.82 -1.99 13.99
CA VAL A 352 -10.07 -1.84 12.55
C VAL A 352 -9.22 -0.72 11.97
N VAL A 353 -8.52 -1.01 10.88
CA VAL A 353 -7.72 -0.04 10.13
C VAL A 353 -8.33 0.14 8.76
N VAL A 354 -8.66 1.39 8.40
CA VAL A 354 -9.14 1.75 7.06
C VAL A 354 -8.03 2.49 6.31
N GLY A 355 -7.61 2.01 5.14
CA GLY A 355 -6.48 2.59 4.42
C GLY A 355 -6.38 2.22 2.93
N ASP A 356 -5.28 2.66 2.31
CA ASP A 356 -4.92 2.28 0.94
C ASP A 356 -4.27 0.89 0.87
N TYR A 357 -4.36 0.23 -0.29
CA TYR A 357 -3.66 -1.04 -0.57
C TYR A 357 -2.17 -0.99 -0.22
N ASN A 358 -1.50 0.14 -0.45
CA ASN A 358 -0.07 0.30 -0.23
C ASN A 358 0.36 -0.01 1.21
N TYR A 359 -0.51 0.23 2.20
CA TYR A 359 -0.17 -0.04 3.60
C TYR A 359 0.00 -1.52 3.94
N TYR A 360 -0.53 -2.42 3.10
CA TYR A 360 -0.38 -3.88 3.26
C TYR A 360 0.36 -4.52 2.08
N PHE A 361 0.14 -4.06 0.84
CA PHE A 361 0.66 -4.71 -0.38
C PHE A 361 1.93 -4.06 -0.98
N ASP A 362 2.45 -2.97 -0.42
CA ASP A 362 3.74 -2.42 -0.85
C ASP A 362 4.94 -3.18 -0.25
N ARG A 363 6.11 -3.15 -0.91
CA ARG A 363 7.34 -3.81 -0.42
C ARG A 363 7.73 -3.39 0.99
N THR A 364 7.45 -2.14 1.34
CA THR A 364 7.75 -1.53 2.64
C THR A 364 6.50 -1.32 3.51
N ALA A 365 5.42 -2.07 3.21
CA ALA A 365 4.12 -1.97 3.86
C ALA A 365 4.18 -2.18 5.38
N MET A 366 3.90 -1.11 6.14
CA MET A 366 3.88 -1.12 7.60
C MET A 366 2.89 -2.15 8.17
N LEU A 367 1.67 -2.29 7.63
CA LEU A 367 0.67 -3.19 8.21
C LEU A 367 1.07 -4.66 8.02
N HIS A 368 1.75 -4.98 6.92
CA HIS A 368 2.28 -6.32 6.69
C HIS A 368 3.44 -6.64 7.65
N SER A 369 4.40 -5.72 7.81
CA SER A 369 5.47 -5.86 8.81
C SER A 369 4.90 -6.02 10.22
N LEU A 370 3.92 -5.20 10.63
CA LEU A 370 3.26 -5.33 11.94
C LEU A 370 2.57 -6.70 12.11
N THR A 371 1.98 -7.24 11.05
CA THR A 371 1.34 -8.56 11.07
C THR A 371 2.36 -9.66 11.36
N VAL A 372 3.48 -9.65 10.63
CA VAL A 372 4.54 -10.67 10.75
C VAL A 372 5.32 -10.52 12.05
N ASP A 373 5.81 -9.31 12.36
CA ASP A 373 6.67 -9.04 13.52
C ASP A 373 5.90 -9.16 14.85
N GLY A 374 4.61 -8.83 14.83
CA GLY A 374 3.72 -8.92 15.98
C GLY A 374 3.07 -10.29 16.16
N GLY A 375 3.22 -11.21 15.19
CA GLY A 375 2.51 -12.49 15.18
C GLY A 375 0.99 -12.35 15.23
N LEU A 376 0.45 -11.26 14.65
CA LEU A 376 -0.97 -10.91 14.74
C LEU A 376 -1.80 -11.76 13.77
N ARG A 377 -2.93 -12.28 14.24
CA ARG A 377 -3.98 -12.85 13.39
C ARG A 377 -4.80 -11.72 12.79
N VAL A 378 -4.63 -11.49 11.48
CA VAL A 378 -5.26 -10.38 10.77
C VAL A 378 -6.20 -10.89 9.69
N SER A 379 -7.39 -10.29 9.62
CA SER A 379 -8.28 -10.43 8.45
C SER A 379 -8.17 -9.19 7.55
N VAL A 380 -8.03 -9.40 6.25
CA VAL A 380 -7.85 -8.32 5.26
C VAL A 380 -9.04 -8.29 4.30
N LEU A 381 -9.75 -7.17 4.26
CA LEU A 381 -10.84 -6.90 3.34
C LEU A 381 -10.33 -5.94 2.25
N VAL A 382 -10.45 -6.33 0.98
CA VAL A 382 -10.01 -5.53 -0.17
C VAL A 382 -11.22 -5.15 -1.01
N ASP A 383 -11.64 -3.89 -0.91
CA ASP A 383 -12.77 -3.34 -1.67
C ASP A 383 -12.31 -2.79 -3.01
N GLU A 384 -13.12 -2.98 -4.06
CA GLU A 384 -12.75 -2.70 -5.44
C GLU A 384 -11.45 -3.39 -5.86
N ALA A 385 -11.35 -4.67 -5.46
CA ALA A 385 -10.21 -5.55 -5.71
C ALA A 385 -9.81 -5.67 -7.19
N HIS A 386 -10.71 -5.31 -8.11
CA HIS A 386 -10.39 -5.23 -9.53
C HIS A 386 -9.24 -4.25 -9.85
N ASN A 387 -9.03 -3.24 -9.00
CA ASN A 387 -7.91 -2.30 -9.10
C ASN A 387 -6.60 -2.85 -8.54
N LEU A 388 -6.65 -3.92 -7.73
CA LEU A 388 -5.48 -4.41 -7.01
C LEU A 388 -4.39 -4.89 -7.97
N TYR A 389 -4.74 -5.51 -9.10
CA TYR A 389 -3.77 -5.97 -10.10
C TYR A 389 -2.93 -4.80 -10.63
N ALA A 390 -3.57 -3.77 -11.20
CA ALA A 390 -2.86 -2.62 -11.75
C ALA A 390 -2.07 -1.84 -10.68
N ARG A 391 -2.63 -1.69 -9.48
CA ARG A 391 -1.95 -1.04 -8.35
C ARG A 391 -0.73 -1.84 -7.90
N ALA A 392 -0.82 -3.15 -7.82
CA ALA A 392 0.31 -3.98 -7.45
C ALA A 392 1.39 -4.00 -8.54
N CYS A 393 1.04 -4.08 -9.84
CA CYS A 393 2.04 -3.89 -10.89
C CYS A 393 2.82 -2.58 -10.71
N SER A 394 2.14 -1.49 -10.35
CA SER A 394 2.79 -0.21 -10.02
C SER A 394 3.67 -0.27 -8.76
N MET A 395 3.26 -0.95 -7.68
CA MET A 395 4.09 -1.15 -6.48
C MET A 395 5.38 -1.93 -6.74
N TYR A 396 5.41 -2.71 -7.83
CA TYR A 396 6.52 -3.59 -8.21
C TYR A 396 7.21 -3.21 -9.50
N SER A 397 6.93 -2.01 -10.00
CA SER A 397 7.63 -1.45 -11.14
C SER A 397 8.48 -0.27 -10.70
N GLU A 398 9.62 -0.11 -11.33
CA GLU A 398 10.49 1.04 -11.11
C GLU A 398 11.19 1.37 -12.43
N ASP A 399 11.35 2.66 -12.71
CA ASP A 399 12.15 3.13 -13.83
C ASP A 399 13.43 3.81 -13.33
N LEU A 400 14.40 4.01 -14.21
CA LEU A 400 15.52 4.92 -14.03
C LEU A 400 15.69 5.66 -15.35
N SER A 401 15.94 6.96 -15.31
CA SER A 401 16.20 7.72 -16.53
C SER A 401 17.60 8.35 -16.54
N HIS A 402 18.17 8.40 -17.74
CA HIS A 402 19.43 9.09 -18.00
C HIS A 402 19.32 10.57 -17.62
N ALA A 403 18.19 11.19 -17.93
CA ALA A 403 17.91 12.58 -17.63
C ALA A 403 17.88 12.86 -16.11
N GLN A 404 17.27 11.97 -15.31
CA GLN A 404 17.32 12.05 -13.84
C GLN A 404 18.74 11.90 -13.31
N THR A 405 19.51 10.94 -13.86
CA THR A 405 20.91 10.72 -13.47
C THR A 405 21.76 11.98 -13.72
N LEU A 406 21.58 12.64 -14.87
CA LEU A 406 22.28 13.89 -15.21
C LEU A 406 21.86 15.06 -14.31
N ALA A 407 20.56 15.18 -14.01
CA ALA A 407 20.04 16.25 -13.18
C ALA A 407 20.53 16.19 -11.73
N VAL A 408 20.73 14.99 -11.17
CA VAL A 408 21.27 14.82 -9.80
C VAL A 408 22.77 15.07 -9.75
N ARG A 409 23.50 14.86 -10.85
CA ARG A 409 24.97 14.94 -10.91
C ARG A 409 25.58 16.20 -10.26
N PRO A 410 25.06 17.43 -10.46
CA PRO A 410 25.61 18.64 -9.82
C PRO A 410 25.54 18.61 -8.29
N ASP A 411 24.48 18.01 -7.75
CA ASP A 411 24.20 17.90 -6.31
C ASP A 411 24.99 16.76 -5.65
N VAL A 412 25.65 15.91 -6.45
CA VAL A 412 26.47 14.80 -5.93
C VAL A 412 27.79 15.30 -5.33
N PRO A 413 28.08 14.95 -4.06
CA PRO A 413 29.35 15.19 -3.40
C PRO A 413 30.56 14.73 -4.22
N LYS A 414 31.69 15.43 -4.10
CA LYS A 414 32.92 15.13 -4.86
C LYS A 414 33.38 13.66 -4.68
N ALA A 415 33.19 13.08 -3.50
CA ALA A 415 33.55 11.70 -3.18
C ALA A 415 32.77 10.66 -4.02
N ILE A 416 31.49 10.95 -4.33
CA ILE A 416 30.60 10.03 -5.06
C ILE A 416 30.65 10.31 -6.57
N ARG A 417 31.16 11.47 -6.99
CA ARG A 417 31.12 11.95 -8.39
C ARG A 417 31.64 10.93 -9.40
N GLY A 418 32.72 10.21 -9.08
CA GLY A 418 33.25 9.17 -9.96
C GLY A 418 32.28 7.99 -10.19
N ARG A 419 31.41 7.68 -9.21
CA ARG A 419 30.40 6.60 -9.33
C ARG A 419 29.19 7.00 -10.16
N ILE A 420 28.73 8.25 -10.03
CA ILE A 420 27.65 8.72 -10.90
C ILE A 420 28.15 8.91 -12.34
N ASP A 421 29.42 9.29 -12.54
CA ASP A 421 30.04 9.32 -13.87
C ASP A 421 30.16 7.91 -14.47
N GLU A 422 30.48 6.89 -13.65
CA GLU A 422 30.45 5.47 -14.07
C GLU A 422 29.05 5.03 -14.53
N LEU A 423 28.00 5.46 -13.82
CA LEU A 423 26.60 5.22 -14.22
C LEU A 423 26.23 5.93 -15.53
N LEU A 424 26.63 7.20 -15.69
CA LEU A 424 26.41 7.96 -16.93
C LEU A 424 27.13 7.31 -18.12
N ASN A 425 28.31 6.75 -17.92
CA ASN A 425 28.99 5.97 -18.96
C ASN A 425 28.20 4.69 -19.31
N GLN A 426 27.60 4.01 -18.34
CA GLN A 426 26.73 2.86 -18.64
C GLN A 426 25.47 3.26 -19.40
N TRP A 427 24.91 4.45 -19.15
CA TRP A 427 23.82 4.99 -19.97
C TRP A 427 24.24 5.17 -21.42
N GLN A 428 25.41 5.75 -21.68
CA GLN A 428 25.94 5.90 -23.05
C GLN A 428 26.14 4.56 -23.74
N LEU A 429 26.70 3.56 -23.04
CA LEU A 429 26.87 2.22 -23.61
C LEU A 429 25.53 1.56 -23.97
N LEU A 430 24.48 1.77 -23.17
CA LEU A 430 23.14 1.28 -23.48
C LEU A 430 22.52 2.00 -24.68
N LEU A 431 22.69 3.32 -24.77
CA LEU A 431 22.25 4.12 -25.92
C LEU A 431 22.95 3.64 -27.20
N ASP A 432 24.28 3.55 -27.20
CA ASP A 432 25.09 3.08 -28.33
C ASP A 432 24.74 1.65 -28.74
N ALA A 433 24.45 0.76 -27.78
CA ALA A 433 24.04 -0.62 -28.06
C ALA A 433 22.66 -0.68 -28.71
N SER A 434 21.72 0.12 -28.20
CA SER A 434 20.36 0.20 -28.71
C SER A 434 20.32 0.84 -30.11
N GLU A 435 21.08 1.90 -30.36
CA GLU A 435 21.22 2.49 -31.72
C GLU A 435 21.82 1.51 -32.73
N ARG A 436 22.80 0.69 -32.31
CA ARG A 436 23.41 -0.33 -33.19
C ARG A 436 22.49 -1.49 -33.49
N ASN A 437 21.74 -1.98 -32.50
CA ASN A 437 20.92 -3.18 -32.63
C ASN A 437 19.57 -2.88 -33.29
N THR A 438 18.99 -1.70 -33.03
CA THR A 438 17.65 -1.33 -33.47
C THR A 438 17.57 0.16 -33.83
N PRO A 439 18.23 0.61 -34.92
CA PRO A 439 18.31 2.04 -35.27
C PRO A 439 16.95 2.70 -35.54
N ASP A 440 15.95 1.91 -35.97
CA ASP A 440 14.62 2.41 -36.32
C ASP A 440 13.60 2.33 -35.17
N LYS A 441 13.99 1.81 -33.98
CA LYS A 441 13.09 1.65 -32.83
C LYS A 441 13.54 2.47 -31.64
N THR A 442 12.61 3.22 -31.06
CA THR A 442 12.85 3.95 -29.81
C THR A 442 12.71 3.06 -28.58
N TRP A 443 11.85 2.04 -28.63
CA TRP A 443 11.60 1.13 -27.51
C TRP A 443 12.16 -0.27 -27.79
N ASN A 444 12.78 -0.87 -26.77
CA ASN A 444 13.35 -2.21 -26.84
C ASN A 444 13.05 -3.01 -25.57
N LEU A 445 12.66 -4.27 -25.77
CA LEU A 445 12.63 -5.27 -24.70
C LEU A 445 14.01 -5.91 -24.57
N LEU A 446 14.57 -5.91 -23.37
CA LEU A 446 15.84 -6.55 -23.07
C LEU A 446 15.58 -7.99 -22.58
N ASP A 447 16.26 -8.97 -23.19
CA ASP A 447 16.16 -10.37 -22.79
C ASP A 447 16.75 -10.60 -21.38
N GLU A 448 17.84 -9.91 -21.08
CA GLU A 448 18.55 -9.96 -19.81
C GLU A 448 18.76 -8.57 -19.23
N LEU A 449 18.96 -8.50 -17.91
CA LEU A 449 19.25 -7.24 -17.26
C LEU A 449 20.65 -6.73 -17.66
N PRO A 450 20.82 -5.41 -17.91
CA PRO A 450 22.14 -4.84 -18.18
C PRO A 450 23.11 -4.96 -16.98
N GLU A 451 23.92 -6.03 -16.96
CA GLU A 451 24.82 -6.29 -15.83
C GLU A 451 25.79 -5.14 -15.54
N GLY A 452 26.29 -4.47 -16.58
CA GLY A 452 27.17 -3.31 -16.45
C GLY A 452 26.50 -2.17 -15.68
N MET A 453 25.25 -1.85 -16.03
CA MET A 453 24.43 -0.86 -15.32
C MET A 453 24.19 -1.27 -13.87
N LEU A 454 23.78 -2.52 -13.63
CA LEU A 454 23.48 -3.02 -12.29
C LEU A 454 24.72 -3.00 -11.38
N ARG A 455 25.88 -3.42 -11.88
CA ARG A 455 27.15 -3.35 -11.12
C ARG A 455 27.51 -1.91 -10.77
N SER A 456 27.38 -0.97 -11.70
CA SER A 456 27.62 0.44 -11.43
C SER A 456 26.60 1.04 -10.46
N LEU A 457 25.34 0.61 -10.55
CA LEU A 457 24.26 1.03 -9.65
C LEU A 457 24.50 0.54 -8.22
N GLN A 458 24.92 -0.71 -8.04
CA GLN A 458 25.29 -1.25 -6.74
C GLN A 458 26.48 -0.50 -6.12
N LYS A 459 27.51 -0.18 -6.92
CA LYS A 459 28.65 0.64 -6.45
C LYS A 459 28.22 2.05 -6.08
N PHE A 460 27.36 2.68 -6.87
CA PHE A 460 26.78 3.99 -6.57
C PHE A 460 25.98 3.95 -5.27
N ASN A 461 25.03 3.01 -5.14
CA ASN A 461 24.23 2.84 -3.94
C ASN A 461 25.10 2.61 -2.69
N SER A 462 26.14 1.79 -2.81
CA SER A 462 27.07 1.53 -1.71
C SER A 462 27.83 2.80 -1.28
N MET A 463 28.36 3.57 -2.25
CA MET A 463 29.12 4.80 -2.00
C MET A 463 28.22 5.94 -1.48
N VAL A 464 27.00 6.07 -2.01
CA VAL A 464 26.01 7.01 -1.47
C VAL A 464 25.65 6.62 -0.05
N SER A 465 25.34 5.35 0.20
CA SER A 465 25.05 4.86 1.54
C SER A 465 26.19 5.15 2.52
N GLU A 466 27.45 4.98 2.12
CA GLU A 466 28.64 5.28 2.92
C GLU A 466 28.78 6.79 3.18
N HIS A 467 28.59 7.62 2.16
CA HIS A 467 28.68 9.07 2.32
C HIS A 467 27.57 9.65 3.21
N LEU A 468 26.32 9.19 3.02
CA LEU A 468 25.18 9.54 3.88
C LEU A 468 25.46 9.18 5.35
N ASN A 469 26.28 8.15 5.56
CA ASN A 469 26.68 7.68 6.88
C ASN A 469 27.69 8.60 7.58
N ASP A 470 28.68 9.04 6.80
CA ASP A 470 29.75 9.88 7.32
C ASP A 470 29.26 11.32 7.58
N HIS A 471 28.17 11.71 6.93
CA HIS A 471 27.64 13.08 6.94
C HIS A 471 26.11 13.13 7.24
N PRO A 472 25.62 12.47 8.31
CA PRO A 472 24.18 12.25 8.54
C PRO A 472 23.37 13.54 8.78
N THR A 473 24.03 14.66 9.03
CA THR A 473 23.43 15.99 9.25
C THR A 473 23.27 16.81 7.97
N ASP A 474 23.86 16.37 6.86
CA ASP A 474 23.88 17.15 5.63
C ASP A 474 22.53 17.06 4.91
N THR A 475 22.20 18.11 4.16
CA THR A 475 20.98 18.16 3.36
C THR A 475 21.29 17.67 1.95
N TYR A 476 20.63 16.58 1.55
CA TYR A 476 20.93 15.89 0.29
C TYR A 476 19.97 16.16 -0.86
N GLY A 477 19.14 17.21 -0.77
CA GLY A 477 18.30 17.72 -1.87
C GLY A 477 17.74 16.64 -2.80
N ALA A 478 18.10 16.74 -4.09
CA ALA A 478 17.74 15.81 -5.16
C ALA A 478 18.38 14.41 -5.09
N LEU A 479 19.53 14.28 -4.41
CA LEU A 479 20.28 13.02 -4.33
C LEU A 479 19.52 11.96 -3.53
N LEU A 480 18.87 12.35 -2.43
CA LEU A 480 18.20 11.38 -1.55
C LEU A 480 16.99 10.69 -2.20
N PRO A 481 16.04 11.40 -2.85
CA PRO A 481 14.97 10.76 -3.61
C PRO A 481 15.48 9.86 -4.74
N TYR A 482 16.50 10.31 -5.48
CA TYR A 482 17.11 9.51 -6.54
C TYR A 482 17.76 8.24 -5.99
N TYR A 483 18.47 8.34 -4.86
CA TYR A 483 19.05 7.18 -4.18
C TYR A 483 18.00 6.16 -3.72
N PHE A 484 16.84 6.60 -3.21
CA PHE A 484 15.75 5.67 -2.87
C PHE A 484 15.20 4.97 -4.12
N LYS A 485 15.09 5.70 -5.23
CA LYS A 485 14.69 5.14 -6.53
C LYS A 485 15.71 4.10 -7.04
N THR A 486 17.01 4.37 -6.94
CA THR A 486 18.05 3.42 -7.31
C THR A 486 18.12 2.19 -6.39
N LEU A 487 17.79 2.33 -5.10
CA LEU A 487 17.63 1.20 -4.17
C LEU A 487 16.41 0.35 -4.51
N SER A 488 15.26 0.99 -4.78
CA SER A 488 14.03 0.32 -5.20
C SER A 488 14.26 -0.51 -6.46
N PHE A 489 14.87 0.11 -7.47
CA PHE A 489 15.23 -0.53 -8.74
C PHE A 489 16.19 -1.71 -8.52
N ALA A 490 17.27 -1.53 -7.77
CA ALA A 490 18.23 -2.60 -7.48
C ALA A 490 17.55 -3.79 -6.77
N GLY A 491 16.67 -3.53 -5.80
CA GLY A 491 15.95 -4.59 -5.11
C GLY A 491 14.90 -5.31 -5.98
N LEU A 492 14.33 -4.65 -7.00
CA LEU A 492 13.48 -5.31 -8.00
C LEU A 492 14.31 -6.12 -9.01
N ALA A 493 15.51 -5.63 -9.36
CA ALA A 493 16.44 -6.34 -10.23
C ALA A 493 16.92 -7.66 -9.60
N GLU A 494 17.16 -7.68 -8.28
CA GLU A 494 17.50 -8.90 -7.53
C GLU A 494 16.39 -9.96 -7.57
N ALA A 495 15.12 -9.52 -7.60
CA ALA A 495 13.95 -10.38 -7.71
C ALA A 495 13.46 -10.54 -9.16
N TYR A 496 14.28 -10.24 -10.17
CA TYR A 496 13.87 -10.30 -11.57
C TYR A 496 13.56 -11.73 -12.02
N GLY A 497 12.55 -11.86 -12.88
CA GLY A 497 12.10 -13.15 -13.40
C GLY A 497 11.00 -12.97 -14.43
N GLU A 498 10.32 -14.08 -14.78
CA GLU A 498 9.29 -14.07 -15.84
C GLU A 498 8.11 -13.11 -15.58
N HIS A 499 7.90 -12.72 -14.32
CA HIS A 499 6.86 -11.79 -13.89
C HIS A 499 7.17 -10.29 -14.15
N THR A 500 8.39 -9.95 -14.56
CA THR A 500 8.83 -8.55 -14.75
C THR A 500 9.56 -8.42 -16.09
N MET A 501 9.20 -7.41 -16.89
CA MET A 501 9.89 -7.05 -18.14
C MET A 501 10.98 -6.02 -17.87
N CYS A 502 12.09 -6.09 -18.62
CA CYS A 502 13.12 -5.07 -18.63
C CYS A 502 13.07 -4.32 -19.96
N GLU A 503 12.68 -3.05 -19.91
CA GLU A 503 12.41 -2.22 -21.08
C GLU A 503 13.43 -1.09 -21.15
N PHE A 504 13.92 -0.77 -22.34
CA PHE A 504 14.76 0.39 -22.60
C PHE A 504 14.09 1.28 -23.65
N ASP A 505 13.80 2.53 -23.29
CA ASP A 505 13.17 3.52 -24.16
C ASP A 505 14.11 4.70 -24.41
N GLN A 506 14.40 5.00 -25.66
CA GLN A 506 15.22 6.11 -26.13
C GLN A 506 14.42 7.41 -26.30
N ALA A 507 13.09 7.40 -26.13
CA ALA A 507 12.30 8.62 -26.21
C ALA A 507 12.75 9.63 -25.14
N THR A 508 12.93 10.89 -25.55
CA THR A 508 13.17 12.00 -24.62
C THR A 508 11.94 12.19 -23.76
N LEU A 509 12.09 12.21 -22.43
CA LEU A 509 11.02 12.60 -21.51
C LEU A 509 10.49 13.98 -21.91
N ALA A 510 9.31 14.04 -22.52
CA ALA A 510 8.63 15.30 -22.78
C ALA A 510 8.14 15.87 -21.44
N LEU A 511 8.87 16.85 -20.89
CA LEU A 511 8.34 17.64 -19.78
C LEU A 511 7.08 18.39 -20.25
N PRO A 512 6.06 18.53 -19.41
CA PRO A 512 4.86 19.30 -19.75
C PRO A 512 5.26 20.75 -20.11
N SER A 513 4.87 21.21 -21.29
CA SER A 513 5.29 22.47 -21.91
C SER A 513 4.72 23.74 -21.26
N ASN A 514 4.06 23.63 -20.11
CA ASN A 514 3.45 24.76 -19.40
C ASN A 514 4.29 25.14 -18.18
N PRO A 515 4.41 26.45 -17.84
CA PRO A 515 5.06 26.88 -16.61
C PRO A 515 4.31 26.28 -15.41
N LEU A 516 5.00 25.41 -14.67
CA LEU A 516 4.50 24.80 -13.43
C LEU A 516 4.22 25.88 -12.40
N THR A 517 3.08 25.78 -11.72
CA THR A 517 2.84 26.60 -10.53
C THR A 517 3.79 26.19 -9.40
N GLN A 518 4.12 27.09 -8.47
CA GLN A 518 5.00 26.77 -7.33
C GLN A 518 4.54 25.55 -6.52
N SER A 519 3.23 25.29 -6.47
CA SER A 519 2.67 24.11 -5.81
C SER A 519 2.93 22.80 -6.58
N GLU A 520 2.88 22.83 -7.92
CA GLU A 520 3.16 21.67 -8.77
C GLU A 520 4.66 21.35 -8.78
N ALA A 521 5.52 22.37 -8.83
CA ALA A 521 6.97 22.21 -8.70
C ALA A 521 7.36 21.63 -7.33
N LEU A 522 6.66 22.00 -6.26
CA LEU A 522 6.87 21.43 -4.93
C LEU A 522 6.35 19.98 -4.83
N GLN A 523 5.24 19.64 -5.49
CA GLN A 523 4.75 18.27 -5.58
C GLN A 523 5.66 17.35 -6.40
N LEU A 524 6.22 17.85 -7.50
CA LEU A 524 7.24 17.16 -8.30
C LEU A 524 8.54 16.98 -7.49
N SER A 525 8.98 18.02 -6.78
CA SER A 525 10.10 17.96 -5.84
C SER A 525 9.90 16.95 -4.71
N LEU A 526 8.68 16.84 -4.17
CA LEU A 526 8.32 15.87 -3.12
C LEU A 526 8.12 14.45 -3.67
N ALA A 527 7.76 14.31 -4.96
CA ALA A 527 7.69 13.04 -5.69
C ALA A 527 9.04 12.57 -6.24
N GLY A 528 10.13 13.32 -6.03
CA GLY A 528 11.45 13.00 -6.57
C GLY A 528 11.59 13.23 -8.09
N GLU A 529 10.61 13.90 -8.71
CA GLU A 529 10.69 14.34 -10.10
C GLU A 529 11.40 15.71 -10.15
N LEU A 530 12.67 15.65 -10.53
CA LEU A 530 13.64 16.73 -10.47
C LEU A 530 13.20 17.93 -11.32
N VAL A 531 13.18 19.12 -10.71
CA VAL A 531 13.09 20.40 -11.41
C VAL A 531 14.44 20.70 -12.03
N GLY A 532 14.50 20.89 -13.36
CA GLY A 532 15.75 21.20 -14.08
C GLY A 532 16.34 20.05 -14.92
N VAL A 533 15.52 19.08 -15.34
CA VAL A 533 15.95 18.00 -16.24
C VAL A 533 16.50 18.61 -17.56
N PRO A 534 17.69 18.23 -18.03
CA PRO A 534 18.18 18.63 -19.34
C PRO A 534 17.19 18.19 -20.43
N GLU A 535 16.75 19.11 -21.30
CA GLU A 535 15.76 18.85 -22.36
C GLU A 535 16.20 17.80 -23.41
N ASN A 536 17.43 17.25 -23.33
CA ASN A 536 18.03 16.35 -24.33
C ASN A 536 18.85 15.21 -23.71
N ALA A 537 18.24 14.34 -22.90
CA ALA A 537 18.88 13.14 -22.38
C ALA A 537 17.99 11.90 -22.63
N PRO A 538 18.07 11.27 -23.82
CA PRO A 538 17.31 10.07 -24.13
C PRO A 538 17.77 8.89 -23.27
N GLY A 539 16.86 7.96 -22.99
CA GLY A 539 17.15 6.73 -22.24
C GLY A 539 16.39 6.62 -20.92
N THR A 540 15.46 5.67 -20.87
CA THR A 540 14.75 5.23 -19.67
C THR A 540 14.80 3.72 -19.60
N LEU A 541 15.30 3.18 -18.49
CA LEU A 541 15.36 1.75 -18.20
C LEU A 541 14.24 1.43 -17.20
N THR A 542 13.29 0.57 -17.57
CA THR A 542 12.12 0.26 -16.74
C THR A 542 12.08 -1.23 -16.40
N LEU A 543 11.96 -1.55 -15.12
CA LEU A 543 11.53 -2.86 -14.65
C LEU A 543 10.02 -2.82 -14.49
N ARG A 544 9.28 -3.28 -15.49
CA ARG A 544 7.81 -3.31 -15.47
C ARG A 544 7.32 -4.64 -14.93
N ASN A 545 6.76 -4.66 -13.72
CA ASN A 545 6.05 -5.84 -13.26
C ASN A 545 4.74 -5.97 -14.04
N ILE A 546 4.54 -7.17 -14.59
CA ILE A 546 3.33 -7.51 -15.36
C ILE A 546 2.52 -8.59 -14.66
N VAL A 547 3.11 -9.31 -13.69
CA VAL A 547 2.34 -10.24 -12.88
C VAL A 547 2.79 -10.17 -11.41
N PRO A 548 2.04 -9.47 -10.56
CA PRO A 548 2.48 -9.15 -9.21
C PRO A 548 2.32 -10.31 -8.23
N GLY A 549 1.64 -11.40 -8.64
CA GLY A 549 1.37 -12.56 -7.79
C GLY A 549 2.60 -13.20 -7.15
N HIS A 550 3.78 -13.08 -7.75
CA HIS A 550 5.04 -13.52 -7.11
C HIS A 550 5.26 -12.84 -5.75
N PHE A 551 4.97 -11.54 -5.66
CA PHE A 551 5.19 -10.76 -4.45
C PHE A 551 3.95 -10.68 -3.55
N ILE A 552 2.75 -10.58 -4.13
CA ILE A 552 1.50 -10.49 -3.35
C ILE A 552 1.22 -11.80 -2.59
N ASN A 553 1.56 -12.97 -3.16
CA ASN A 553 1.30 -14.27 -2.55
C ASN A 553 1.85 -14.39 -1.13
N THR A 554 3.07 -13.89 -0.89
CA THR A 554 3.70 -13.89 0.45
C THR A 554 2.84 -13.14 1.46
N ARG A 555 2.22 -12.03 1.05
CA ARG A 555 1.37 -11.22 1.93
C ARG A 555 0.00 -11.83 2.16
N ILE A 556 -0.58 -12.42 1.13
CA ILE A 556 -1.80 -13.20 1.26
C ILE A 556 -1.61 -14.32 2.28
N LYS A 557 -0.47 -15.01 2.26
CA LYS A 557 -0.13 -16.07 3.22
C LYS A 557 0.10 -15.55 4.65
N SER A 558 0.48 -14.28 4.83
CA SER A 558 0.65 -13.68 6.15
C SER A 558 -0.68 -13.28 6.81
N ALA A 559 -1.75 -13.10 6.04
CA ALA A 559 -3.09 -12.86 6.57
C ALA A 559 -3.74 -14.18 7.03
N ASP A 560 -4.51 -14.14 8.11
CA ASP A 560 -5.31 -15.30 8.53
C ASP A 560 -6.47 -15.53 7.55
N SER A 561 -7.10 -14.44 7.10
CA SER A 561 -8.08 -14.49 6.01
C SER A 561 -7.96 -13.26 5.11
N ILE A 562 -8.25 -13.43 3.83
CA ILE A 562 -8.32 -12.33 2.86
C ILE A 562 -9.60 -12.43 2.04
N VAL A 563 -10.33 -11.33 1.95
CA VAL A 563 -11.58 -11.22 1.21
C VAL A 563 -11.43 -10.11 0.18
N LEU A 564 -11.38 -10.51 -1.09
CA LEU A 564 -11.29 -9.62 -2.24
C LEU A 564 -12.69 -9.50 -2.83
N PHE A 565 -13.25 -8.28 -2.86
CA PHE A 565 -14.61 -8.08 -3.35
C PHE A 565 -14.71 -6.88 -4.27
N SER A 566 -15.53 -7.01 -5.32
CA SER A 566 -15.84 -5.94 -6.26
C SER A 566 -17.02 -6.32 -7.17
N ALA A 567 -17.54 -5.35 -7.92
CA ALA A 567 -18.60 -5.57 -8.91
C ALA A 567 -18.13 -6.26 -10.19
N THR A 568 -16.84 -6.23 -10.50
CA THR A 568 -16.30 -6.72 -11.78
C THR A 568 -15.08 -7.62 -11.56
N LEU A 569 -15.31 -8.86 -11.11
CA LEU A 569 -14.26 -9.86 -10.87
C LEU A 569 -14.39 -11.11 -11.75
N ASN A 570 -15.30 -11.09 -12.73
CA ASN A 570 -15.46 -12.17 -13.70
C ASN A 570 -14.53 -11.97 -14.91
N PRO A 571 -13.82 -13.01 -15.39
CA PRO A 571 -13.75 -14.36 -14.83
C PRO A 571 -12.75 -14.46 -13.65
N PRO A 572 -13.02 -15.30 -12.64
CA PRO A 572 -12.24 -15.33 -11.41
C PRO A 572 -10.81 -15.85 -11.59
N ASP A 573 -10.58 -16.74 -12.57
CA ASP A 573 -9.27 -17.28 -12.91
C ASP A 573 -8.28 -16.19 -13.33
N TYR A 574 -8.76 -15.11 -13.95
CA TYR A 574 -7.94 -13.94 -14.28
C TYR A 574 -7.26 -13.35 -13.03
N TYR A 575 -8.04 -13.08 -11.99
CA TYR A 575 -7.54 -12.49 -10.75
C TYR A 575 -6.76 -13.48 -9.90
N ILE A 576 -7.21 -14.74 -9.83
CA ILE A 576 -6.48 -15.81 -9.12
C ILE A 576 -5.06 -15.95 -9.67
N ASN A 577 -4.94 -16.03 -11.00
CA ASN A 577 -3.66 -16.22 -11.67
C ASN A 577 -2.73 -15.00 -11.55
N LEU A 578 -3.26 -13.78 -11.70
CA LEU A 578 -2.46 -12.56 -11.70
C LEU A 578 -2.02 -12.13 -10.30
N LEU A 579 -2.89 -12.27 -9.30
CA LEU A 579 -2.59 -11.94 -7.91
C LEU A 579 -1.90 -13.08 -7.17
N GLY A 580 -1.77 -14.26 -7.79
CA GLY A 580 -1.15 -15.43 -7.19
C GLY A 580 -1.94 -15.95 -5.98
N LEU A 581 -3.26 -15.93 -6.07
CA LEU A 581 -4.12 -16.47 -5.02
C LEU A 581 -3.96 -18.01 -4.96
N PRO A 582 -4.02 -18.64 -3.77
CA PRO A 582 -3.93 -20.09 -3.65
C PRO A 582 -5.04 -20.85 -4.38
N ASP A 583 -4.79 -22.09 -4.82
CA ASP A 583 -5.82 -22.94 -5.47
C ASP A 583 -7.02 -23.25 -4.56
N THR A 584 -6.85 -23.08 -3.24
CA THR A 584 -7.92 -23.22 -2.24
C THR A 584 -8.84 -22.00 -2.14
N THR A 585 -8.60 -20.97 -2.96
CA THR A 585 -9.39 -19.74 -2.98
C THR A 585 -10.83 -20.03 -3.37
N LEU A 586 -11.76 -19.62 -2.52
CA LEU A 586 -13.18 -19.69 -2.82
C LEU A 586 -13.53 -18.57 -3.80
N SER A 587 -14.31 -18.89 -4.83
CA SER A 587 -14.81 -17.89 -5.79
C SER A 587 -16.32 -17.95 -5.88
N ASN A 588 -16.97 -16.84 -5.53
CA ASN A 588 -18.43 -16.73 -5.52
C ASN A 588 -18.89 -15.52 -6.35
N ASN A 589 -20.01 -15.67 -7.05
CA ASN A 589 -20.68 -14.58 -7.76
C ASN A 589 -22.06 -14.39 -7.13
N ILE A 590 -22.26 -13.25 -6.47
CA ILE A 590 -23.54 -12.92 -5.83
C ILE A 590 -24.52 -12.48 -6.92
N PRO A 591 -25.73 -13.08 -6.99
CA PRO A 591 -26.73 -12.72 -7.98
C PRO A 591 -27.05 -11.22 -8.01
N CYS A 592 -27.27 -10.69 -9.22
CA CYS A 592 -27.64 -9.30 -9.41
C CYS A 592 -29.04 -9.03 -8.82
N PRO A 593 -29.23 -7.98 -7.99
CA PRO A 593 -30.57 -7.59 -7.54
C PRO A 593 -31.37 -6.90 -8.65
N PHE A 594 -30.70 -6.41 -9.71
CA PHE A 594 -31.33 -5.69 -10.80
C PHE A 594 -32.05 -6.65 -11.75
N LYS A 595 -33.18 -6.18 -12.27
CA LYS A 595 -33.94 -6.88 -13.30
C LYS A 595 -33.53 -6.39 -14.68
N PRO A 596 -33.56 -7.25 -15.72
CA PRO A 596 -33.18 -6.86 -17.08
C PRO A 596 -33.96 -5.64 -17.60
N GLU A 597 -35.24 -5.50 -17.23
CA GLU A 597 -36.11 -4.43 -17.71
C GLU A 597 -35.69 -3.04 -17.22
N GLN A 598 -34.81 -2.95 -16.22
CA GLN A 598 -34.28 -1.69 -15.70
C GLN A 598 -33.21 -1.08 -16.61
N LEU A 599 -32.44 -1.91 -17.31
CA LEU A 599 -31.34 -1.48 -18.17
C LEU A 599 -31.59 -1.93 -19.61
N LYS A 600 -31.98 -1.01 -20.47
CA LYS A 600 -32.05 -1.30 -21.90
C LYS A 600 -30.64 -1.32 -22.47
N VAL A 601 -30.13 -2.49 -22.83
CA VAL A 601 -28.81 -2.64 -23.44
C VAL A 601 -28.98 -2.97 -24.92
N SER A 602 -28.51 -2.09 -25.80
CA SER A 602 -28.53 -2.33 -27.24
C SER A 602 -27.14 -2.29 -27.85
N ILE A 603 -26.89 -3.17 -28.83
CA ILE A 603 -25.69 -3.12 -29.67
C ILE A 603 -26.07 -2.47 -30.99
N LYS A 604 -25.31 -1.45 -31.37
CA LYS A 604 -25.37 -0.84 -32.70
C LYS A 604 -24.09 -1.21 -33.46
N PRO A 605 -24.20 -1.93 -34.60
CA PRO A 605 -23.05 -2.48 -35.31
C PRO A 605 -22.30 -1.40 -36.10
N ILE A 606 -21.53 -0.59 -35.38
CA ILE A 606 -20.71 0.49 -35.93
C ILE A 606 -19.24 0.10 -35.74
N SER A 607 -18.40 0.19 -36.77
CA SER A 607 -16.97 -0.07 -36.56
C SER A 607 -16.29 1.13 -35.90
N THR A 608 -15.69 0.94 -34.72
CA THR A 608 -14.87 1.98 -34.06
C THR A 608 -13.36 1.79 -34.27
N ARG A 609 -12.98 0.90 -35.19
CA ARG A 609 -11.58 0.66 -35.57
C ARG A 609 -11.00 1.93 -36.16
N ARG A 610 -9.71 2.19 -35.89
CA ARG A 610 -9.07 3.47 -36.24
C ARG A 610 -9.31 3.87 -37.69
N ASP A 611 -9.17 2.93 -38.61
CA ASP A 611 -9.22 3.19 -40.05
C ASP A 611 -10.66 3.37 -40.57
N ASP A 612 -11.67 2.85 -39.85
CA ASP A 612 -13.08 2.94 -40.20
C ASP A 612 -13.78 4.17 -39.56
N ARG A 613 -13.13 4.84 -38.60
CA ARG A 613 -13.68 5.99 -37.87
C ARG A 613 -14.23 7.09 -38.78
N PRO A 614 -13.54 7.54 -39.85
CA PRO A 614 -14.06 8.61 -40.70
C PRO A 614 -15.39 8.26 -41.38
N VAL A 615 -15.62 6.97 -41.67
CA VAL A 615 -16.82 6.49 -42.36
C VAL A 615 -17.96 6.23 -41.37
N SER A 616 -17.63 5.72 -40.18
CA SER A 616 -18.60 5.33 -39.14
C SER A 616 -19.04 6.49 -38.25
N LEU A 617 -18.30 7.61 -38.22
CA LEU A 617 -18.55 8.74 -37.32
C LEU A 617 -19.95 9.32 -37.47
N ASP A 618 -20.42 9.42 -38.71
CA ASP A 618 -21.73 9.98 -39.03
C ASP A 618 -22.86 9.16 -38.42
N ALA A 619 -22.80 7.84 -38.59
CA ALA A 619 -23.78 6.92 -38.00
C ALA A 619 -23.71 6.91 -36.47
N LEU A 620 -22.51 7.04 -35.89
CA LEU A 620 -22.31 7.12 -34.45
C LEU A 620 -23.00 8.36 -33.86
N VAL A 621 -22.74 9.52 -34.46
CA VAL A 621 -23.29 10.82 -34.02
C VAL A 621 -24.81 10.86 -34.20
N GLU A 622 -25.32 10.34 -35.32
CA GLU A 622 -26.76 10.20 -35.57
C GLU A 622 -27.44 9.30 -34.52
N THR A 623 -26.82 8.17 -34.19
CA THR A 623 -27.33 7.26 -33.14
C THR A 623 -27.40 7.96 -31.78
N MET A 624 -26.36 8.71 -31.40
CA MET A 624 -26.34 9.47 -30.15
C MET A 624 -27.42 10.54 -30.11
N ALA A 625 -27.58 11.29 -31.22
CA ALA A 625 -28.58 12.35 -31.33
C ALA A 625 -30.02 11.79 -31.33
N SER A 626 -30.27 10.69 -32.03
CA SER A 626 -31.58 10.03 -32.07
C SER A 626 -31.98 9.54 -30.68
N GLN A 627 -31.10 8.82 -29.98
CA GLN A 627 -31.37 8.35 -28.62
C GLN A 627 -31.63 9.53 -27.66
N PHE A 628 -30.87 10.61 -27.80
CA PHE A 628 -31.09 11.81 -26.97
C PHE A 628 -32.43 12.49 -27.27
N ALA A 629 -32.86 12.51 -28.54
CA ALA A 629 -34.15 13.07 -28.94
C ALA A 629 -35.33 12.23 -28.43
N ASP A 630 -35.19 10.89 -28.45
CA ASP A 630 -36.20 9.95 -27.99
C ASP A 630 -36.38 10.00 -26.46
N GLU A 631 -35.27 10.10 -25.71
CA GLU A 631 -35.27 10.20 -24.25
C GLU A 631 -34.29 11.28 -23.76
N PRO A 632 -34.72 12.55 -23.67
CA PRO A 632 -33.86 13.65 -23.23
C PRO A 632 -33.45 13.56 -21.76
N GLY A 633 -32.16 13.69 -21.48
CA GLY A 633 -31.61 13.69 -20.12
C GLY A 633 -30.10 13.73 -20.12
N ASN A 634 -29.47 13.34 -19.02
CA ASN A 634 -28.01 13.30 -18.93
C ASN A 634 -27.46 11.96 -19.44
N TYR A 635 -26.58 12.03 -20.43
CA TYR A 635 -25.85 10.87 -20.95
C TYR A 635 -24.35 11.04 -20.79
N MET A 636 -23.63 9.92 -20.74
CA MET A 636 -22.17 9.90 -20.80
C MET A 636 -21.69 9.05 -21.97
N ALA A 637 -20.86 9.64 -22.83
CA ALA A 637 -20.29 9.02 -24.02
C ALA A 637 -18.81 8.73 -23.80
N PHE A 638 -18.45 7.44 -23.91
CA PHE A 638 -17.11 6.93 -23.64
C PHE A 638 -16.39 6.51 -24.92
N PHE A 639 -15.16 7.02 -25.10
CA PHE A 639 -14.34 6.79 -26.29
C PHE A 639 -12.99 6.16 -25.93
N SER A 640 -12.31 5.57 -26.93
CA SER A 640 -10.99 4.93 -26.75
C SER A 640 -9.83 5.92 -26.54
N SER A 641 -9.97 7.16 -27.02
CA SER A 641 -8.91 8.17 -26.97
C SER A 641 -9.49 9.58 -27.03
N PHE A 642 -8.70 10.57 -26.58
CA PHE A 642 -9.06 11.98 -26.68
C PHE A 642 -9.30 12.42 -28.12
N ASP A 643 -8.47 11.98 -29.07
CA ASP A 643 -8.62 12.38 -30.47
C ASP A 643 -9.96 11.93 -31.06
N TYR A 644 -10.39 10.70 -30.73
CA TYR A 644 -11.67 10.19 -31.22
C TYR A 644 -12.85 10.88 -30.54
N MET A 645 -12.73 11.14 -29.23
CA MET A 645 -13.71 11.89 -28.46
C MET A 645 -13.91 13.31 -29.02
N GLU A 646 -12.82 14.05 -29.23
CA GLU A 646 -12.84 15.42 -29.78
C GLU A 646 -13.44 15.44 -31.20
N LEU A 647 -13.11 14.45 -32.03
CA LEU A 647 -13.65 14.31 -33.39
C LEU A 647 -15.17 14.08 -33.37
N ALA A 648 -15.65 13.17 -32.52
CA ALA A 648 -17.08 12.89 -32.37
C ALA A 648 -17.85 14.09 -31.79
N GLN A 649 -17.27 14.76 -30.78
CA GLN A 649 -17.85 15.95 -30.18
C GLN A 649 -18.04 17.07 -31.20
N ARG A 650 -16.99 17.40 -31.97
CA ARG A 650 -17.05 18.45 -33.00
C ARG A 650 -18.10 18.14 -34.06
N THR A 651 -18.17 16.88 -34.51
CA THR A 651 -19.12 16.45 -35.53
C THR A 651 -20.57 16.51 -35.01
N LEU A 652 -20.80 16.10 -33.76
CA LEU A 652 -22.11 16.21 -33.11
C LEU A 652 -22.55 17.67 -32.97
N GLN A 653 -21.67 18.57 -32.52
CA GLN A 653 -21.99 20.00 -32.38
C GLN A 653 -22.24 20.69 -33.73
N GLN A 654 -21.55 20.28 -34.80
CA GLN A 654 -21.76 20.82 -36.14
C GLN A 654 -23.11 20.41 -36.74
N ARG A 655 -23.54 19.16 -36.56
CA ARG A 655 -24.82 18.67 -37.08
C ARG A 655 -26.02 19.00 -36.18
N TYR A 656 -25.82 19.03 -34.87
CA TYR A 656 -26.86 19.22 -33.87
C TYR A 656 -26.48 20.36 -32.89
N PRO A 657 -26.46 21.63 -33.35
CA PRO A 657 -25.96 22.76 -32.55
C PRO A 657 -26.78 23.08 -31.30
N ASN A 658 -28.03 22.59 -31.23
CA ASN A 658 -28.90 22.79 -30.08
C ASN A 658 -28.68 21.76 -28.96
N LEU A 659 -27.88 20.72 -29.21
CA LEU A 659 -27.62 19.67 -28.23
C LEU A 659 -26.51 20.15 -27.28
N THR A 660 -26.80 20.13 -25.98
CA THR A 660 -25.83 20.55 -24.96
C THR A 660 -24.77 19.47 -24.75
N VAL A 661 -23.51 19.82 -24.99
CA VAL A 661 -22.38 18.89 -24.92
C VAL A 661 -21.30 19.45 -24.00
N TRP A 662 -20.75 18.60 -23.14
CA TRP A 662 -19.59 18.89 -22.30
C TRP A 662 -18.53 17.81 -22.53
N SER A 663 -17.25 18.14 -22.32
CA SER A 663 -16.15 17.21 -22.61
C SER A 663 -15.06 17.28 -21.58
N GLN A 664 -14.48 16.12 -21.29
CA GLN A 664 -13.28 16.00 -20.48
C GLN A 664 -12.08 16.65 -21.20
N GLU A 665 -11.27 17.40 -20.46
CA GLU A 665 -9.99 17.90 -20.97
C GLU A 665 -8.86 16.88 -20.71
N ARG A 666 -7.78 16.93 -21.51
CA ARG A 666 -6.62 16.03 -21.34
C ARG A 666 -6.00 16.11 -19.96
N LEU A 667 -5.94 17.31 -19.40
CA LEU A 667 -5.45 17.60 -18.05
C LEU A 667 -6.52 18.40 -17.32
N MET A 668 -7.05 17.84 -16.24
CA MET A 668 -8.05 18.50 -15.40
C MET A 668 -7.55 18.59 -13.98
N THR A 669 -7.55 19.82 -13.44
CA THR A 669 -7.43 20.04 -11.99
C THR A 669 -8.67 19.47 -11.27
N GLU A 670 -8.57 19.26 -9.96
CA GLU A 670 -9.69 18.70 -9.19
C GLU A 670 -10.93 19.62 -9.26
N GLU A 671 -10.73 20.94 -9.26
CA GLU A 671 -11.80 21.93 -9.38
C GLU A 671 -12.51 21.82 -10.73
N ARG A 672 -11.75 21.65 -11.83
CA ARG A 672 -12.34 21.44 -13.17
C ARG A 672 -13.10 20.11 -13.26
N ARG A 673 -12.60 19.05 -12.61
CA ARG A 673 -13.32 17.77 -12.55
C ARG A 673 -14.65 17.92 -11.83
N GLN A 674 -14.67 18.60 -10.69
CA GLN A 674 -15.89 18.88 -9.96
C GLN A 674 -16.87 19.74 -10.77
N ALA A 675 -16.37 20.77 -11.47
CA ALA A 675 -17.20 21.59 -12.35
C ALA A 675 -17.84 20.79 -13.49
N TYR A 676 -17.10 19.86 -14.12
CA TYR A 676 -17.63 18.93 -15.12
C TYR A 676 -18.73 18.04 -14.54
N LEU A 677 -18.52 17.49 -13.33
CA LEU A 677 -19.50 16.64 -12.66
C LEU A 677 -20.75 17.39 -12.21
N HIS A 678 -20.63 18.69 -11.94
CA HIS A 678 -21.75 19.52 -11.56
C HIS A 678 -22.76 19.73 -12.70
N GLN A 679 -22.31 19.59 -13.96
CA GLN A 679 -23.21 19.65 -15.13
C GLN A 679 -24.28 18.55 -15.11
N PHE A 680 -23.97 17.39 -14.53
CA PHE A 680 -24.88 16.26 -14.37
C PHE A 680 -25.86 16.50 -13.21
N GLY A 681 -26.68 17.55 -13.30
CA GLY A 681 -27.75 17.84 -12.35
C GLY A 681 -28.99 16.96 -12.59
N ALA A 682 -29.86 16.77 -11.59
CA ALA A 682 -31.02 15.87 -11.70
C ALA A 682 -32.05 16.29 -12.78
N ALA A 683 -32.05 17.57 -13.18
CA ALA A 683 -32.84 18.11 -14.28
C ALA A 683 -32.00 18.49 -15.52
N GLY A 684 -30.71 18.13 -15.51
CA GLY A 684 -29.79 18.40 -16.61
C GLY A 684 -30.16 17.60 -17.87
N GLN A 685 -29.85 18.17 -19.03
CA GLN A 685 -30.03 17.54 -20.32
C GLN A 685 -28.79 17.82 -21.17
N GLY A 686 -28.08 16.77 -21.54
CA GLY A 686 -26.94 16.85 -22.44
C GLY A 686 -26.05 15.63 -22.37
N ILE A 687 -25.00 15.64 -23.19
CA ILE A 687 -24.09 14.50 -23.37
C ILE A 687 -22.68 14.90 -22.92
N GLY A 688 -22.18 14.18 -21.92
CA GLY A 688 -20.81 14.30 -21.45
C GLY A 688 -19.86 13.35 -22.14
N PHE A 689 -18.82 13.89 -22.75
CA PHE A 689 -17.80 13.12 -23.44
C PHE A 689 -16.62 12.85 -22.50
N ALA A 690 -16.18 11.60 -22.41
CA ALA A 690 -15.06 11.18 -21.59
C ALA A 690 -14.29 10.02 -22.25
N VAL A 691 -13.03 9.82 -21.81
CA VAL A 691 -12.23 8.66 -22.23
C VAL A 691 -12.49 7.48 -21.30
N LEU A 692 -12.72 6.29 -21.86
CA LEU A 692 -12.97 5.07 -21.10
C LEU A 692 -11.72 4.66 -20.29
N GLY A 693 -11.91 4.31 -19.02
CA GLY A 693 -10.80 4.01 -18.09
C GLY A 693 -10.09 5.25 -17.53
N GLY A 694 -10.57 6.46 -17.83
CA GLY A 694 -10.15 7.69 -17.16
C GLY A 694 -10.87 7.92 -15.82
N VAL A 695 -10.58 9.05 -15.18
CA VAL A 695 -11.11 9.42 -13.84
C VAL A 695 -12.65 9.34 -13.78
N PHE A 696 -13.34 9.72 -14.86
CA PHE A 696 -14.81 9.70 -14.95
C PHE A 696 -15.41 8.31 -15.19
N GLY A 697 -14.62 7.39 -15.77
CA GLY A 697 -15.02 6.00 -16.00
C GLY A 697 -14.94 5.11 -14.76
N GLU A 698 -14.15 5.50 -13.76
CA GLU A 698 -13.94 4.68 -12.55
C GLU A 698 -14.25 5.38 -11.20
N GLY A 699 -14.16 6.70 -11.08
CA GLY A 699 -14.12 7.39 -9.76
C GLY A 699 -15.36 8.19 -9.34
N VAL A 700 -16.40 8.27 -10.16
CA VAL A 700 -17.49 9.24 -9.99
C VAL A 700 -18.79 8.58 -9.52
N ASP A 701 -19.64 9.28 -8.77
CA ASP A 701 -20.98 8.81 -8.43
C ASP A 701 -22.08 9.78 -8.93
N LEU A 702 -22.93 9.30 -9.83
CA LEU A 702 -24.03 10.05 -10.47
C LEU A 702 -25.35 9.27 -10.32
N PRO A 703 -25.96 9.22 -9.12
CA PRO A 703 -27.15 8.40 -8.88
C PRO A 703 -28.43 8.99 -9.49
N GLY A 704 -29.39 8.10 -9.80
CA GLY A 704 -30.73 8.46 -10.28
C GLY A 704 -30.70 9.22 -11.62
N LYS A 705 -31.52 10.27 -11.73
CA LYS A 705 -31.66 11.06 -12.97
C LYS A 705 -30.42 11.87 -13.38
N ARG A 706 -29.35 11.83 -12.58
CA ARG A 706 -28.08 12.49 -12.90
C ARG A 706 -27.35 11.79 -14.06
N LEU A 707 -27.65 10.52 -14.34
CA LEU A 707 -27.15 9.80 -15.50
C LEU A 707 -28.18 8.76 -15.94
N ILE A 708 -28.92 9.05 -17.01
CA ILE A 708 -29.99 8.16 -17.50
C ILE A 708 -29.52 7.21 -18.61
N GLY A 709 -28.34 7.46 -19.17
CA GLY A 709 -27.78 6.54 -20.15
C GLY A 709 -26.30 6.72 -20.44
N ALA A 710 -25.73 5.72 -21.11
CA ALA A 710 -24.34 5.73 -21.53
C ALA A 710 -24.16 5.23 -22.96
N PHE A 711 -23.32 5.93 -23.71
CA PHE A 711 -22.85 5.51 -25.04
C PHE A 711 -21.43 4.98 -24.89
N ILE A 712 -21.16 3.76 -25.35
CA ILE A 712 -19.83 3.15 -25.26
C ILE A 712 -19.33 2.85 -26.68
N ALA A 713 -18.50 3.74 -27.22
CA ALA A 713 -17.94 3.68 -28.57
C ALA A 713 -16.52 3.09 -28.61
N THR A 714 -16.32 1.98 -27.89
CA THR A 714 -15.05 1.24 -27.83
C THR A 714 -15.24 -0.05 -27.02
N LEU A 715 -14.33 -1.02 -27.17
CA LEU A 715 -14.19 -2.17 -26.25
C LEU A 715 -13.24 -1.90 -25.07
N GLY A 716 -12.72 -0.68 -24.96
CA GLY A 716 -11.78 -0.30 -23.89
C GLY A 716 -10.43 -1.02 -23.96
N LEU A 717 -10.13 -1.67 -25.10
CA LEU A 717 -8.88 -2.41 -25.28
C LEU A 717 -7.68 -1.46 -25.07
N PRO A 718 -6.63 -1.92 -24.37
CA PRO A 718 -5.32 -1.27 -24.39
C PRO A 718 -4.82 -1.04 -25.80
N GLN A 719 -3.85 -0.13 -25.93
CA GLN A 719 -3.24 0.17 -27.23
C GLN A 719 -2.51 -1.05 -27.77
N PHE A 720 -2.58 -1.25 -29.08
CA PHE A 720 -1.79 -2.27 -29.77
C PHE A 720 -0.43 -1.67 -30.10
N ASP A 721 0.46 -1.69 -29.10
CA ASP A 721 1.85 -1.23 -29.18
C ASP A 721 2.82 -2.38 -28.86
N GLU A 722 4.11 -2.15 -29.05
CA GLU A 722 5.15 -3.16 -28.85
C GLU A 722 5.22 -3.61 -27.38
N VAL A 723 4.93 -2.71 -26.43
CA VAL A 723 4.89 -3.01 -24.99
C VAL A 723 3.79 -4.03 -24.70
N ASN A 724 2.55 -3.75 -25.11
CA ASN A 724 1.41 -4.64 -24.89
C ASN A 724 1.55 -5.94 -25.69
N GLN A 725 2.20 -5.93 -26.85
CA GLN A 725 2.55 -7.16 -27.56
C GLN A 725 3.47 -8.04 -26.70
N ALA A 726 4.54 -7.48 -26.14
CA ALA A 726 5.44 -8.23 -25.26
C ALA A 726 4.74 -8.73 -23.98
N ILE A 727 3.85 -7.93 -23.39
CA ILE A 727 3.00 -8.37 -22.27
C ILE A 727 2.14 -9.57 -22.71
N CYS A 728 1.50 -9.48 -23.89
CA CYS A 728 0.69 -10.55 -24.46
C CYS A 728 1.49 -11.85 -24.66
N GLU A 729 2.70 -11.76 -25.20
CA GLU A 729 3.58 -12.92 -25.38
C GLU A 729 3.96 -13.57 -24.03
N ARG A 730 4.29 -12.77 -23.01
CA ARG A 730 4.58 -13.29 -21.67
C ARG A 730 3.37 -13.92 -21.00
N MET A 731 2.20 -13.28 -21.10
CA MET A 731 0.94 -13.83 -20.59
C MET A 731 0.56 -15.12 -21.33
N GLN A 732 0.84 -15.21 -22.64
CA GLN A 732 0.64 -16.42 -23.43
C GLN A 732 1.54 -17.55 -22.95
N LYS A 733 2.84 -17.28 -22.76
CA LYS A 733 3.81 -18.28 -22.26
C LYS A 733 3.41 -18.82 -20.89
N ARG A 734 2.94 -17.94 -20.00
CA ARG A 734 2.69 -18.28 -18.59
C ARG A 734 1.31 -18.90 -18.35
N PHE A 735 0.28 -18.41 -19.04
CA PHE A 735 -1.12 -18.79 -18.76
C PHE A 735 -1.86 -19.37 -19.97
N GLY A 736 -1.24 -19.39 -21.15
CA GLY A 736 -1.89 -19.85 -22.38
C GLY A 736 -2.97 -18.92 -22.93
N ARG A 737 -3.17 -17.73 -22.32
CA ARG A 737 -4.28 -16.80 -22.59
C ARG A 737 -3.81 -15.35 -22.78
N GLY A 738 -2.79 -15.14 -23.62
CA GLY A 738 -2.12 -13.84 -23.78
C GLY A 738 -3.04 -12.71 -24.20
N HIS A 739 -3.78 -12.89 -25.30
CA HIS A 739 -4.67 -11.85 -25.83
C HIS A 739 -5.83 -11.53 -24.87
N ASP A 740 -6.35 -12.54 -24.16
CA ASP A 740 -7.41 -12.35 -23.18
C ASP A 740 -6.91 -11.52 -21.99
N TYR A 741 -5.76 -11.88 -21.43
CA TYR A 741 -5.22 -11.28 -20.21
C TYR A 741 -4.69 -9.87 -20.43
N THR A 742 -4.12 -9.61 -21.60
CA THR A 742 -3.58 -8.29 -21.95
C THR A 742 -4.66 -7.34 -22.44
N TYR A 743 -5.52 -7.78 -23.38
CA TYR A 743 -6.41 -6.86 -24.09
C TYR A 743 -7.88 -7.00 -23.69
N THR A 744 -8.42 -8.21 -23.78
CA THR A 744 -9.87 -8.43 -23.82
C THR A 744 -10.51 -8.27 -22.44
N LEU A 745 -9.96 -8.93 -21.41
CA LEU A 745 -10.51 -8.89 -20.06
C LEU A 745 -10.41 -7.49 -19.44
N PRO A 746 -9.24 -6.80 -19.46
CA PRO A 746 -9.15 -5.42 -18.97
C PRO A 746 -10.06 -4.44 -19.71
N GLY A 747 -10.23 -4.62 -21.03
CA GLY A 747 -11.06 -3.76 -21.85
C GLY A 747 -12.55 -3.88 -21.52
N ILE A 748 -13.09 -5.10 -21.55
CA ILE A 748 -14.50 -5.34 -21.24
C ILE A 748 -14.82 -4.98 -19.79
N GLN A 749 -13.89 -5.19 -18.86
CA GLN A 749 -14.09 -4.76 -17.48
C GLN A 749 -14.37 -3.25 -17.39
N LYS A 750 -13.60 -2.40 -18.10
CA LYS A 750 -13.84 -0.95 -18.14
C LYS A 750 -15.22 -0.62 -18.73
N VAL A 751 -15.65 -1.36 -19.76
CA VAL A 751 -16.99 -1.22 -20.36
C VAL A 751 -18.08 -1.51 -19.34
N VAL A 752 -17.98 -2.62 -18.62
CA VAL A 752 -18.96 -3.01 -17.58
C VAL A 752 -18.98 -1.99 -16.44
N GLN A 753 -17.82 -1.49 -16.03
CA GLN A 753 -17.72 -0.46 -14.98
C GLN A 753 -18.34 0.87 -15.42
N ALA A 754 -18.16 1.27 -16.68
CA ALA A 754 -18.77 2.47 -17.24
C ALA A 754 -20.29 2.33 -17.36
N ALA A 755 -20.77 1.19 -17.86
CA ALA A 755 -22.21 0.89 -17.96
C ALA A 755 -22.89 0.79 -16.58
N GLY A 756 -22.22 0.19 -15.60
CA GLY A 756 -22.70 0.08 -14.21
C GLY A 756 -22.80 1.42 -13.46
N ARG A 757 -22.53 2.55 -14.13
CA ARG A 757 -22.79 3.90 -13.61
C ARG A 757 -24.22 4.35 -13.84
N VAL A 758 -24.88 3.81 -14.85
CA VAL A 758 -26.26 4.18 -15.23
C VAL A 758 -27.25 3.69 -14.17
N ILE A 759 -26.97 2.55 -13.52
CA ILE A 759 -27.84 1.98 -12.48
C ILE A 759 -27.05 1.75 -11.21
N ARG A 760 -27.52 2.34 -10.11
CA ARG A 760 -26.93 2.20 -8.76
C ARG A 760 -27.90 1.61 -7.76
N THR A 761 -29.19 1.93 -7.89
CA THR A 761 -30.27 1.52 -6.99
C THR A 761 -31.30 0.65 -7.70
N GLU A 762 -32.07 -0.12 -6.94
CA GLU A 762 -33.14 -0.99 -7.48
C GLU A 762 -34.29 -0.20 -8.15
N LEU A 763 -34.31 1.13 -8.02
CA LEU A 763 -35.30 2.00 -8.64
C LEU A 763 -34.76 2.74 -9.86
N ASP A 764 -33.45 2.67 -10.11
CA ASP A 764 -32.86 3.33 -11.26
C ASP A 764 -33.23 2.56 -12.53
N THR A 765 -33.48 3.32 -13.59
CA THR A 765 -33.68 2.81 -14.94
C THR A 765 -32.80 3.61 -15.89
N GLY A 766 -32.32 2.98 -16.96
CA GLY A 766 -31.58 3.71 -17.97
C GLY A 766 -31.23 2.88 -19.19
N THR A 767 -30.47 3.50 -20.09
CA THR A 767 -30.16 2.95 -21.41
C THR A 767 -28.64 2.92 -21.64
N VAL A 768 -28.10 1.76 -22.03
CA VAL A 768 -26.70 1.60 -22.44
C VAL A 768 -26.67 1.20 -23.91
N ILE A 769 -25.97 1.99 -24.72
CA ILE A 769 -25.78 1.70 -26.14
C ILE A 769 -24.31 1.37 -26.38
N LEU A 770 -24.08 0.13 -26.77
CA LEU A 770 -22.78 -0.39 -27.16
C LEU A 770 -22.58 -0.12 -28.66
N LEU A 771 -21.79 0.90 -28.97
CA LEU A 771 -21.56 1.40 -30.32
C LEU A 771 -20.32 0.74 -30.93
N ASP A 772 -20.28 -0.60 -30.98
CA ASP A 772 -19.22 -1.36 -31.67
C ASP A 772 -19.75 -2.69 -32.21
N GLU A 773 -19.51 -2.98 -33.49
CA GLU A 773 -19.91 -4.25 -34.11
C GLU A 773 -19.32 -5.49 -33.42
N ARG A 774 -18.13 -5.39 -32.82
CA ARG A 774 -17.44 -6.51 -32.20
C ARG A 774 -18.19 -7.04 -30.97
N TYR A 775 -19.08 -6.27 -30.36
CA TYR A 775 -19.93 -6.78 -29.28
C TYR A 775 -20.86 -7.91 -29.72
N LEU A 776 -21.10 -8.07 -31.04
CA LEU A 776 -21.82 -9.21 -31.59
C LEU A 776 -21.03 -10.52 -31.53
N GLU A 777 -19.70 -10.45 -31.42
CA GLU A 777 -18.85 -11.64 -31.36
C GLU A 777 -18.99 -12.35 -30.00
N SER A 778 -19.13 -13.68 -30.04
CA SER A 778 -19.34 -14.53 -28.85
C SER A 778 -18.28 -14.33 -27.76
N ARG A 779 -17.01 -14.09 -28.15
CA ARG A 779 -15.90 -13.91 -27.22
C ARG A 779 -16.03 -12.68 -26.31
N TYR A 780 -16.67 -11.61 -26.79
CA TYR A 780 -16.93 -10.39 -26.02
C TYR A 780 -18.29 -10.46 -25.32
N ARG A 781 -19.31 -10.96 -26.01
CA ARG A 781 -20.67 -11.08 -25.46
C ARG A 781 -20.72 -11.90 -24.17
N ARG A 782 -19.95 -12.99 -24.09
CA ARG A 782 -19.85 -13.84 -22.88
C ARG A 782 -19.21 -13.18 -21.65
N LEU A 783 -18.56 -12.03 -21.84
CA LEU A 783 -17.89 -11.28 -20.76
C LEU A 783 -18.76 -10.13 -20.26
N LEU A 784 -19.87 -9.83 -20.94
CA LEU A 784 -20.88 -8.90 -20.44
C LEU A 784 -21.66 -9.54 -19.28
N PRO A 785 -22.23 -8.74 -18.37
CA PRO A 785 -23.02 -9.28 -17.26
C PRO A 785 -24.19 -10.14 -17.74
N ASP A 786 -24.35 -11.33 -17.15
CA ASP A 786 -25.36 -12.32 -17.57
C ASP A 786 -26.81 -11.83 -17.43
N TRP A 787 -27.06 -10.83 -16.59
CA TRP A 787 -28.39 -10.25 -16.37
C TRP A 787 -28.77 -9.20 -17.43
N TRP A 788 -27.86 -8.80 -18.33
CA TRP A 788 -28.17 -7.88 -19.42
C TRP A 788 -28.93 -8.59 -20.53
N GLU A 789 -30.16 -8.14 -20.80
CA GLU A 789 -30.87 -8.48 -22.04
C GLU A 789 -30.36 -7.60 -23.17
N VAL A 790 -29.40 -8.13 -23.92
CA VAL A 790 -28.74 -7.40 -25.01
C VAL A 790 -29.52 -7.53 -26.31
N GLU A 791 -30.15 -6.44 -26.73
CA GLU A 791 -30.83 -6.30 -28.02
C GLU A 791 -29.83 -5.93 -29.12
N VAL A 792 -30.01 -6.49 -30.33
CA VAL A 792 -29.25 -6.08 -31.51
C VAL A 792 -30.17 -5.18 -32.32
N ALA A 793 -29.79 -3.92 -32.48
CA ALA A 793 -30.68 -2.86 -32.92
C ALA A 793 -30.30 -2.25 -34.27
#